data_AF-G9YVR4-F1
#
_entry.id   AF-G9YVR4-F1
#
_cell.length_a   1.000
_cell.length_b   1.000
_cell.length_c   1.000
_cell.angle_alpha   90.00
_cell.angle_beta   90.00
_cell.angle_gamma   90.00
#
_symmetry.space_group_name_H-M   'P 1'
#
loop_
_entity.id
_entity.type
_entity.pdbx_description
1 polymer ?
#
loop_
_entity_poly.entity_id
_entity_poly.type
_entity_poly.pdbx_seq_one_letter_code
_entity_poly.pdbx_strand_id
1 'polypeptide(L)'
;MFNSHCGGIRLDEVSLMKRIGALLLCGILLLPAAGASGTPWPAWAAEALAWGREKSVSRAFLASPGQRLTRGAVARLLYESAGQPAAHEECPFSDVSEKDAVAVGWAAGQGYLTGVGDGTYEPGRPVTRQEFAAILWRQAGTPEVPVQGLERFGDAGTVSEWARDAVLWCQQAGVMAGRSGDKLAPEDTITTAEALVMLERAAGLPDVGQLRDDLEILAAHHRPVGSQGEADAVRYLRDRFEEMGYSVTLQPYTDGQGRTGHNVAAVKAASVPDADILVLSAHHDSVPTAYGANDNASGVAALLYTAEALRNVPTDTEVRFLSFTDEENGKNGSRTYTASLTEEERTRIVGAIQFDMLGGLGSTGTLVCTVDGEANWVSDLLQKKNPGLESGVETASDHTSFQLSGIPAVLLMQRGRGYLYHSAADTAEQLDLYAIAAAADSAAAAAEEICSADTPSYRALAREQGERSAYRQTRQNMIYFGSSRADTEAYIGAAGEPVGASEISGEGWTDTYETYHYSMRWFDSKVPMSTYYQYRNGFLERIELRPEETGYTGEQVRELIEAMYGSPVSEEGGQTGWSDPIYSKYITLSRDEEGCLVTVGNYSVGITNVLASYPVSGGQAVISDPEDAAVWNYLCSILPLEARQKLAEFNLFTDGTSNVLAYTSPIREEGVTDNTRFSISIDYFDVYDENGEKRDWSKLTYTILHEYGHVLLEDETQIDLTVGRDTHDPAGFVEGAFRRAFYDAFWRELGVSGAGDYDRSPTHYVSRYGANYFHEDIADTFAVFVLGGEPGKNTVAEEKLRFFWRDPDMTALRSAVRENLGLEWPERADTSSSSPTPPVAAALEELEQKLMEAIVAVEQPPALACAAPVGSAELPMAVKNLYYSILSDHPEYKYAYDLTSEVGEDGLLRCKVSYMPYRTGAYPAGFQGIEVDGLDRLVEVARGGLSQESIPIRITEPTLTVDAMNRALQQVGGGWLLCQLSRDGTAITVTPQGGLSREEALNRLAQSECLARQVYEEIVTAEMGKAAQAEALYAYLTEQVRYDFRYYSQPGEMPYSATTAYGALHDHLAICGGYAQAFQMLLQQAEIPCITVSGKMGGENHMWVLAQVDGQWLYFDPTSDRGRVDYGFQYFGVGEDALFRYTWDREGARSLTEALFP
;
A
#
# COMPACT_ATOMS: atom_id res chain seq x y z
N MET A 1 38.46 51.34 25.42
CA MET A 1 39.62 52.25 25.24
C MET A 1 40.88 51.41 25.07
N PHE A 2 41.71 51.73 24.07
CA PHE A 2 43.14 51.40 23.86
C PHE A 2 43.70 50.05 24.38
N ASN A 3 44.17 49.14 23.52
CA ASN A 3 45.51 49.17 22.84
C ASN A 3 46.67 49.27 23.86
N SER A 4 47.76 48.49 23.76
CA SER A 4 48.58 48.36 22.53
C SER A 4 49.55 47.14 22.57
N HIS A 5 49.71 46.48 21.41
CA HIS A 5 51.00 46.15 20.74
C HIS A 5 51.99 45.13 21.39
N CYS A 6 52.81 44.35 20.65
CA CYS A 6 52.93 44.12 19.20
C CYS A 6 53.68 42.81 18.88
N GLY A 7 53.27 42.13 17.80
CA GLY A 7 54.15 41.66 16.71
C GLY A 7 54.93 40.33 16.86
N GLY A 8 55.03 39.44 15.85
CA GLY A 8 54.38 39.41 14.53
C GLY A 8 55.33 39.17 13.34
N ILE A 9 55.55 37.89 12.99
CA ILE A 9 56.18 37.32 11.77
C ILE A 9 55.60 35.87 11.72
N ARG A 10 54.87 35.33 10.72
CA ARG A 10 54.60 35.61 9.28
C ARG A 10 55.80 35.36 8.37
N LEU A 11 55.88 34.24 7.63
CA LEU A 11 55.24 33.90 6.33
C LEU A 11 55.49 32.36 6.10
N ASP A 12 54.80 31.55 5.27
CA ASP A 12 53.72 31.74 4.28
C ASP A 12 52.92 30.40 4.04
N GLU A 13 52.15 30.32 2.94
CA GLU A 13 51.18 29.30 2.47
C GLU A 13 51.84 28.04 1.80
N VAL A 14 51.20 26.92 1.38
CA VAL A 14 49.99 26.71 0.53
C VAL A 14 49.36 25.28 0.67
N SER A 15 48.03 25.23 0.90
CA SER A 15 46.97 24.30 0.38
C SER A 15 47.01 22.73 0.41
N LEU A 16 46.01 22.16 1.12
CA LEU A 16 45.06 21.06 0.76
C LEU A 16 45.43 19.54 0.63
N MET A 17 44.53 18.71 1.20
CA MET A 17 44.13 17.31 0.87
C MET A 17 44.90 16.04 1.32
N LYS A 18 44.12 15.10 1.91
CA LYS A 18 44.18 13.60 1.89
C LYS A 18 45.31 12.78 2.60
N ARG A 19 44.92 12.20 3.76
CA ARG A 19 44.76 10.74 4.08
C ARG A 19 45.93 9.70 4.07
N ILE A 20 45.88 8.80 5.09
CA ILE A 20 46.26 7.34 5.16
C ILE A 20 47.65 6.89 5.72
N GLY A 21 47.62 5.80 6.52
CA GLY A 21 48.73 4.89 6.87
C GLY A 21 49.08 4.86 8.38
N ALA A 22 48.84 3.86 9.25
CA ALA A 22 48.69 2.39 9.21
C ALA A 22 50.00 1.56 9.37
N LEU A 23 49.91 0.41 10.07
CA LEU A 23 50.96 -0.61 10.37
C LEU A 23 51.99 -0.20 11.45
N LEU A 24 52.54 -1.07 12.32
CA LEU A 24 52.71 -2.54 12.37
C LEU A 24 52.74 -3.05 13.84
N LEU A 25 52.37 -4.31 14.10
CA LEU A 25 53.28 -5.30 14.72
C LEU A 25 52.68 -6.73 14.73
N CYS A 26 53.47 -7.72 14.30
CA CYS A 26 53.21 -9.14 14.56
C CYS A 26 54.03 -9.60 15.79
N GLY A 27 53.49 -10.54 16.58
CA GLY A 27 54.19 -11.15 17.72
C GLY A 27 53.55 -12.46 18.17
N ILE A 28 54.19 -13.58 17.85
CA ILE A 28 53.74 -14.95 18.08
C ILE A 28 53.85 -15.34 19.57
N LEU A 29 52.93 -16.16 20.10
CA LEU A 29 53.23 -17.41 20.86
C LEU A 29 51.98 -18.17 21.32
N LEU A 30 52.07 -19.51 21.24
CA LEU A 30 51.06 -20.48 21.72
C LEU A 30 51.27 -20.78 23.21
N LEU A 31 50.19 -20.72 24.01
CA LEU A 31 49.87 -21.59 25.16
C LEU A 31 48.40 -21.28 25.60
N PRO A 32 47.66 -22.22 26.22
CA PRO A 32 46.22 -22.07 26.42
C PRO A 32 45.88 -21.23 27.66
N ALA A 33 44.96 -20.28 27.51
CA ALA A 33 44.36 -19.54 28.61
C ALA A 33 42.86 -19.41 28.39
N ALA A 34 42.06 -19.74 29.41
CA ALA A 34 40.64 -19.45 29.43
C ALA A 34 40.41 -17.94 29.58
N GLY A 35 39.49 -17.38 28.80
CA GLY A 35 39.12 -15.97 28.86
C GLY A 35 38.06 -15.66 27.81
N ALA A 36 36.81 -15.54 28.23
CA ALA A 36 35.72 -15.21 27.32
C ALA A 36 35.81 -13.75 26.87
N SER A 37 36.11 -13.53 25.59
CA SER A 37 35.76 -12.30 24.88
C SER A 37 34.57 -12.60 23.96
N GLY A 38 33.38 -12.72 24.56
CA GLY A 38 32.14 -12.86 23.78
C GLY A 38 31.93 -11.62 22.91
N THR A 39 31.33 -11.82 21.73
CA THR A 39 30.95 -10.73 20.83
C THR A 39 30.09 -9.71 21.61
N PRO A 40 30.39 -8.40 21.56
CA PRO A 40 29.57 -7.41 22.24
C PRO A 40 28.15 -7.45 21.70
N TRP A 41 27.17 -7.20 22.57
CA TRP A 41 25.77 -7.10 22.16
C TRP A 41 25.57 -5.88 21.25
N PRO A 42 24.76 -5.99 20.18
CA PRO A 42 24.45 -4.86 19.34
C PRO A 42 23.53 -3.88 20.06
N ALA A 43 23.62 -2.59 19.72
CA ALA A 43 22.86 -1.53 20.40
C ALA A 43 21.33 -1.74 20.30
N TRP A 44 20.84 -2.23 19.16
CA TRP A 44 19.41 -2.52 18.94
C TRP A 44 18.84 -3.66 19.81
N ALA A 45 19.70 -4.44 20.49
CA ALA A 45 19.29 -5.53 21.38
C ALA A 45 19.62 -5.26 22.85
N ALA A 46 19.93 -4.01 23.22
CA ALA A 46 20.33 -3.64 24.58
C ALA A 46 19.20 -3.84 25.60
N GLU A 47 17.96 -3.52 25.23
CA GLU A 47 16.75 -3.69 26.05
C GLU A 47 16.43 -5.17 26.25
N ALA A 48 16.39 -5.96 25.18
CA ALA A 48 16.23 -7.41 25.26
C ALA A 48 17.30 -8.10 26.11
N LEU A 49 18.55 -7.63 26.11
CA LEU A 49 19.59 -8.11 27.04
C LEU A 49 19.27 -7.78 28.50
N ALA A 50 18.68 -6.62 28.79
CA ALA A 50 18.24 -6.26 30.13
C ALA A 50 17.06 -7.14 30.56
N TRP A 51 16.04 -7.26 29.71
CA TRP A 51 14.88 -8.14 29.91
C TRP A 51 15.27 -9.61 30.12
N GLY A 52 16.18 -10.14 29.30
CA GLY A 52 16.68 -11.51 29.46
C GLY A 52 17.40 -11.76 30.78
N ARG A 53 18.05 -10.73 31.37
CA ARG A 53 18.62 -10.82 32.72
C ARG A 53 17.54 -10.82 33.80
N GLU A 54 16.49 -10.02 33.63
CA GLU A 54 15.32 -9.99 34.53
C GLU A 54 14.60 -11.34 34.54
N LYS A 55 14.27 -11.90 33.36
CA LYS A 55 13.70 -13.24 33.21
C LYS A 55 14.66 -14.38 33.56
N SER A 56 15.86 -14.07 34.08
CA SER A 56 16.86 -15.04 34.52
C SER A 56 17.32 -16.04 33.44
N VAL A 57 17.29 -15.63 32.17
CA VAL A 57 17.81 -16.39 31.02
C VAL A 57 19.29 -16.71 31.25
N SER A 58 19.70 -17.93 30.90
CA SER A 58 21.02 -18.45 31.27
C SER A 58 22.16 -17.66 30.64
N ARG A 59 23.26 -17.54 31.40
CA ARG A 59 24.49 -16.85 30.96
C ARG A 59 25.08 -17.40 29.66
N ALA A 60 24.74 -18.62 29.25
CA ALA A 60 25.18 -19.20 27.98
C ALA A 60 24.59 -18.45 26.79
N PHE A 61 23.28 -18.17 26.80
CA PHE A 61 22.62 -17.33 25.81
C PHE A 61 23.11 -15.87 25.93
N LEU A 62 23.09 -15.30 27.14
CA LEU A 62 23.43 -13.89 27.35
C LEU A 62 24.90 -13.53 27.05
N ALA A 63 25.81 -14.51 26.94
CA ALA A 63 27.19 -14.31 26.52
C ALA A 63 27.41 -14.48 25.00
N SER A 64 26.40 -14.91 24.25
CA SER A 64 26.53 -15.39 22.86
C SER A 64 25.47 -14.79 21.91
N PRO A 65 25.40 -13.44 21.76
CA PRO A 65 24.33 -12.78 21.00
C PRO A 65 24.22 -13.26 19.54
N GLY A 66 25.35 -13.45 18.86
CA GLY A 66 25.39 -13.93 17.47
C GLY A 66 25.29 -15.46 17.30
N GLN A 67 25.04 -16.23 18.37
CA GLN A 67 24.89 -17.68 18.25
C GLN A 67 23.59 -18.01 17.52
N ARG A 68 23.70 -18.74 16.41
CA ARG A 68 22.56 -19.34 15.69
C ARG A 68 21.89 -20.43 16.55
N LEU A 69 20.57 -20.41 16.64
CA LEU A 69 19.81 -21.30 17.51
C LEU A 69 19.34 -22.58 16.81
N THR A 70 19.32 -23.70 17.55
CA THR A 70 18.70 -24.97 17.15
C THR A 70 17.36 -25.17 17.86
N ARG A 71 16.55 -26.13 17.41
CA ARG A 71 15.24 -26.45 18.00
C ARG A 71 15.28 -26.77 19.49
N GLY A 72 16.32 -27.47 19.97
CA GLY A 72 16.55 -27.71 21.39
C GLY A 72 17.03 -26.46 22.15
N ALA A 73 17.74 -25.54 21.48
CA ALA A 73 18.12 -24.26 22.06
C ALA A 73 16.93 -23.30 22.18
N VAL A 74 16.07 -23.24 21.17
CA VAL A 74 14.81 -22.47 21.19
C VAL A 74 13.88 -22.96 22.31
N ALA A 75 13.66 -24.28 22.43
CA ALA A 75 12.86 -24.84 23.52
C ALA A 75 13.38 -24.44 24.92
N ARG A 76 14.71 -24.52 25.14
CA ARG A 76 15.33 -24.05 26.39
C ARG A 76 15.17 -22.55 26.60
N LEU A 77 15.34 -21.74 25.55
CA LEU A 77 15.24 -20.28 25.65
C LEU A 77 13.81 -19.87 26.04
N LEU A 78 12.80 -20.44 25.39
CA LEU A 78 11.38 -20.24 25.72
C LEU A 78 11.09 -20.61 27.18
N TYR A 79 11.51 -21.82 27.60
CA TYR A 79 11.31 -22.33 28.96
C TYR A 79 12.03 -21.49 30.02
N GLU A 80 13.25 -21.02 29.74
CA GLU A 80 13.98 -20.08 30.61
C GLU A 80 13.26 -18.72 30.70
N SER A 81 12.84 -18.13 29.56
CA SER A 81 12.11 -16.85 29.54
C SER A 81 10.74 -16.91 30.22
N ALA A 82 10.07 -18.06 30.20
CA ALA A 82 8.80 -18.32 30.88
C ALA A 82 8.94 -18.55 32.40
N GLY A 83 10.14 -18.39 32.97
CA GLY A 83 10.38 -18.57 34.40
C GLY A 83 10.49 -20.03 34.85
N GLN A 84 10.78 -20.96 33.92
CA GLN A 84 10.96 -22.39 34.18
C GLN A 84 9.74 -23.06 34.87
N PRO A 85 8.54 -23.00 34.25
CA PRO A 85 7.30 -23.53 34.81
C PRO A 85 7.38 -25.04 35.08
N ALA A 86 6.61 -25.53 36.05
CA ALA A 86 6.59 -26.94 36.40
C ALA A 86 6.05 -27.81 35.24
N ALA A 87 6.94 -28.50 34.53
CA ALA A 87 6.57 -29.45 33.49
C ALA A 87 5.98 -30.72 34.12
N HIS A 88 4.75 -31.08 33.72
CA HIS A 88 4.04 -32.27 34.20
C HIS A 88 3.97 -33.41 33.18
N GLU A 89 4.50 -33.20 31.96
CA GLU A 89 4.40 -34.14 30.85
C GLU A 89 5.76 -34.77 30.51
N GLU A 90 5.77 -36.07 30.20
CA GLU A 90 6.94 -36.74 29.67
C GLU A 90 7.20 -36.26 28.23
N CYS A 91 8.46 -36.03 27.87
CA CYS A 91 8.83 -35.60 26.52
C CYS A 91 8.36 -36.64 25.49
N PRO A 92 7.48 -36.28 24.54
CA PRO A 92 6.88 -37.24 23.60
C PRO A 92 7.83 -37.69 22.49
N PHE A 93 9.08 -37.20 22.50
CA PHE A 93 10.07 -37.42 21.45
C PHE A 93 11.27 -38.21 21.95
N SER A 94 11.64 -39.24 21.19
CA SER A 94 12.64 -40.25 21.54
C SER A 94 14.10 -39.83 21.31
N ASP A 95 14.33 -38.79 20.51
CA ASP A 95 15.65 -38.27 20.11
C ASP A 95 16.11 -37.06 20.95
N VAL A 96 15.30 -36.64 21.93
CA VAL A 96 15.59 -35.51 22.81
C VAL A 96 16.38 -35.97 24.03
N SER A 97 17.56 -35.37 24.25
CA SER A 97 18.39 -35.68 25.42
C SER A 97 17.73 -35.27 26.74
N GLU A 98 18.02 -35.97 27.84
CA GLU A 98 17.51 -35.66 29.20
C GLU A 98 17.62 -34.18 29.60
N LYS A 99 18.67 -33.50 29.12
CA LYS A 99 18.92 -32.06 29.36
C LYS A 99 17.80 -31.16 28.79
N ASP A 100 17.26 -31.54 27.65
CA ASP A 100 16.31 -30.72 26.87
C ASP A 100 14.87 -31.26 26.97
N ALA A 101 14.70 -32.50 27.45
CA ALA A 101 13.42 -33.19 27.57
C ALA A 101 12.35 -32.39 28.36
N VAL A 102 12.73 -31.72 29.46
CA VAL A 102 11.80 -30.89 30.25
C VAL A 102 11.29 -29.69 29.45
N ALA A 103 12.20 -28.96 28.79
CA ALA A 103 11.87 -27.74 28.05
C ALA A 103 11.11 -28.05 26.76
N VAL A 104 11.51 -29.10 26.03
CA VAL A 104 10.81 -29.56 24.82
C VAL A 104 9.46 -30.18 25.16
N GLY A 105 9.37 -30.99 26.23
CA GLY A 105 8.10 -31.56 26.70
C GLY A 105 7.09 -30.49 27.08
N TRP A 106 7.49 -29.50 27.89
CA TRP A 106 6.64 -28.35 28.22
C TRP A 106 6.18 -27.60 26.97
N ALA A 107 7.10 -27.16 26.09
CA ALA A 107 6.75 -26.37 24.92
C ALA A 107 5.90 -27.15 23.89
N ALA A 108 6.01 -28.48 23.86
CA ALA A 108 5.14 -29.33 23.05
C ALA A 108 3.74 -29.50 23.67
N GLY A 109 3.65 -29.68 24.99
CA GLY A 109 2.38 -29.74 25.73
C GLY A 109 1.56 -28.45 25.66
N GLN A 110 2.22 -27.29 25.48
CA GLN A 110 1.54 -26.02 25.19
C GLN A 110 1.19 -25.81 23.71
N GLY A 111 1.58 -26.70 22.79
CA GLY A 111 1.37 -26.55 21.34
C GLY A 111 2.34 -25.59 20.63
N TYR A 112 3.25 -24.96 21.36
CA TYR A 112 4.24 -24.02 20.81
C TYR A 112 5.25 -24.72 19.89
N LEU A 113 5.55 -26.02 20.13
CA LEU A 113 6.50 -26.81 19.36
C LEU A 113 5.92 -28.18 18.97
N THR A 114 6.09 -28.56 17.71
CA THR A 114 5.65 -29.87 17.16
C THR A 114 6.85 -30.73 16.77
N GLY A 115 6.67 -32.06 16.76
CA GLY A 115 7.67 -33.00 16.23
C GLY A 115 7.72 -33.02 14.70
N VAL A 116 8.72 -33.71 14.13
CA VAL A 116 8.88 -33.83 12.66
C VAL A 116 8.27 -35.09 12.07
N GLY A 117 7.76 -36.00 12.92
CA GLY A 117 7.23 -37.31 12.53
C GLY A 117 7.79 -38.43 13.41
N ASP A 118 7.18 -39.62 13.35
CA ASP A 118 7.67 -40.89 13.94
C ASP A 118 8.18 -40.84 15.40
N GLY A 119 7.68 -39.91 16.21
CA GLY A 119 8.13 -39.72 17.60
C GLY A 119 9.51 -39.06 17.73
N THR A 120 9.86 -38.15 16.81
CA THR A 120 11.13 -37.42 16.76
C THR A 120 10.95 -35.90 16.68
N TYR A 121 11.96 -35.15 17.13
CA TYR A 121 11.94 -33.68 17.28
C TYR A 121 13.05 -32.93 16.56
N GLU A 122 14.18 -33.58 16.26
CA GLU A 122 15.41 -32.99 15.72
C GLU A 122 15.97 -31.81 16.53
N PRO A 123 16.36 -31.99 17.81
CA PRO A 123 16.83 -30.90 18.67
C PRO A 123 18.09 -30.18 18.15
N GLY A 124 18.84 -30.80 17.24
CA GLY A 124 20.02 -30.24 16.58
C GLY A 124 19.74 -29.41 15.33
N ARG A 125 18.54 -29.47 14.74
CA ARG A 125 18.23 -28.71 13.51
C ARG A 125 18.18 -27.20 13.80
N PRO A 126 18.79 -26.34 12.97
CA PRO A 126 18.64 -24.88 13.05
C PRO A 126 17.18 -24.44 12.96
N VAL A 127 16.84 -23.32 13.61
CA VAL A 127 15.51 -22.68 13.54
C VAL A 127 15.61 -21.39 12.72
N THR A 128 14.75 -21.26 11.72
CA THR A 128 14.63 -20.07 10.88
C THR A 128 13.86 -18.94 11.58
N ARG A 129 14.01 -17.69 11.11
CA ARG A 129 13.25 -16.54 11.65
C ARG A 129 11.74 -16.73 11.49
N GLN A 130 11.27 -17.27 10.36
CA GLN A 130 9.85 -17.59 10.13
C GLN A 130 9.32 -18.72 11.02
N GLU A 131 10.13 -19.76 11.30
CA GLU A 131 9.75 -20.79 12.29
C GLU A 131 9.64 -20.21 13.70
N PHE A 132 10.51 -19.25 14.06
CA PHE A 132 10.44 -18.58 15.36
C PHE A 132 9.20 -17.67 15.47
N ALA A 133 8.87 -16.91 14.42
CA ALA A 133 7.63 -16.16 14.32
C ALA A 133 6.40 -17.07 14.51
N ALA A 134 6.35 -18.22 13.82
CA ALA A 134 5.29 -19.20 13.96
C ALA A 134 5.19 -19.87 15.34
N ILE A 135 6.25 -19.82 16.16
CA ILE A 135 6.21 -20.25 17.56
C ILE A 135 5.56 -19.15 18.42
N LEU A 136 5.98 -17.88 18.25
CA LEU A 136 5.43 -16.75 19.01
C LEU A 136 3.95 -16.49 18.69
N TRP A 137 3.54 -16.62 17.42
CA TRP A 137 2.15 -16.50 17.01
C TRP A 137 1.26 -17.58 17.66
N ARG A 138 1.74 -18.83 17.76
CA ARG A 138 1.05 -19.89 18.52
C ARG A 138 1.07 -19.64 20.02
N GLN A 139 2.13 -19.05 20.55
CA GLN A 139 2.19 -18.62 21.96
C GLN A 139 1.19 -17.48 22.27
N ALA A 140 0.88 -16.64 21.29
CA ALA A 140 -0.15 -15.59 21.36
C ALA A 140 -1.59 -16.11 21.10
N GLY A 141 -1.79 -17.42 20.94
CA GLY A 141 -3.13 -17.99 20.69
C GLY A 141 -3.59 -17.97 19.22
N THR A 142 -2.66 -17.88 18.27
CA THR A 142 -2.93 -17.78 16.82
C THR A 142 -3.90 -16.64 16.48
N PRO A 143 -3.60 -15.38 16.86
CA PRO A 143 -4.46 -14.24 16.57
C PRO A 143 -4.66 -14.06 15.07
N GLU A 144 -5.90 -13.77 14.68
CA GLU A 144 -6.25 -13.39 13.32
C GLU A 144 -5.59 -12.08 12.94
N VAL A 145 -4.98 -12.06 11.76
CA VAL A 145 -4.37 -10.89 11.12
C VAL A 145 -5.22 -10.41 9.96
N PRO A 146 -5.27 -9.10 9.67
CA PRO A 146 -5.77 -8.62 8.40
C PRO A 146 -4.84 -9.11 7.28
N VAL A 147 -5.30 -9.01 6.03
CA VAL A 147 -4.61 -9.68 4.93
C VAL A 147 -3.19 -9.09 4.71
N GLN A 148 -2.97 -7.78 4.52
CA GLN A 148 -1.64 -7.23 4.13
C GLN A 148 -0.74 -6.73 5.28
N GLY A 149 0.57 -6.54 4.97
CA GLY A 149 1.51 -5.78 5.81
C GLY A 149 3.01 -6.10 5.63
N LEU A 150 3.41 -7.00 4.72
CA LEU A 150 4.82 -7.38 4.49
C LEU A 150 5.46 -6.72 3.25
N GLU A 151 4.72 -5.91 2.52
CA GLU A 151 4.98 -5.49 1.13
C GLU A 151 6.22 -4.57 1.04
N ARG A 152 6.57 -3.88 2.12
CA ARG A 152 7.79 -3.07 2.24
C ARG A 152 9.10 -3.87 2.18
N PHE A 153 9.04 -5.21 2.23
CA PHE A 153 10.22 -6.07 2.24
C PHE A 153 10.34 -6.84 0.92
N GLY A 154 11.41 -6.59 0.16
CA GLY A 154 11.66 -7.20 -1.14
C GLY A 154 11.94 -8.72 -1.11
N ASP A 155 12.07 -9.32 0.07
CA ASP A 155 12.14 -10.77 0.27
C ASP A 155 10.88 -11.38 0.92
N ALA A 156 9.77 -10.64 1.05
CA ALA A 156 8.51 -11.14 1.61
C ALA A 156 7.96 -12.38 0.85
N GLY A 157 8.21 -12.49 -0.46
CA GLY A 157 7.88 -13.67 -1.26
C GLY A 157 8.65 -14.95 -0.88
N THR A 158 9.67 -14.86 -0.02
CA THR A 158 10.38 -16.04 0.53
C THR A 158 9.79 -16.55 1.85
N VAL A 159 8.76 -15.88 2.40
CA VAL A 159 8.01 -16.39 3.54
C VAL A 159 7.16 -17.58 3.09
N SER A 160 7.36 -18.74 3.72
CA SER A 160 6.54 -19.92 3.44
C SER A 160 5.07 -19.70 3.83
N GLU A 161 4.12 -20.21 3.04
CA GLU A 161 2.67 -20.05 3.29
C GLU A 161 2.28 -20.36 4.75
N TRP A 162 2.71 -21.51 5.30
CA TRP A 162 2.41 -21.94 6.67
C TRP A 162 2.94 -21.00 7.76
N ALA A 163 3.87 -20.10 7.41
CA ALA A 163 4.47 -19.11 8.32
C ALA A 163 3.94 -17.70 8.10
N ARG A 164 3.14 -17.45 7.06
CA ARG A 164 2.87 -16.09 6.58
C ARG A 164 2.07 -15.26 7.56
N ASP A 165 0.97 -15.78 8.08
CA ASP A 165 0.14 -15.12 9.10
C ASP A 165 0.95 -14.80 10.36
N ALA A 166 1.84 -15.71 10.75
CA ALA A 166 2.69 -15.54 11.92
C ALA A 166 3.80 -14.48 11.72
N VAL A 167 4.42 -14.43 10.54
CA VAL A 167 5.40 -13.40 10.19
C VAL A 167 4.73 -12.04 10.03
N LEU A 168 3.54 -11.99 9.44
CA LEU A 168 2.72 -10.79 9.32
C LEU A 168 2.31 -10.25 10.69
N TRP A 169 1.73 -11.10 11.54
CA TRP A 169 1.40 -10.77 12.92
C TRP A 169 2.61 -10.23 13.68
N CYS A 170 3.76 -10.94 13.60
CA CYS A 170 4.98 -10.50 14.27
C CYS A 170 5.47 -9.15 13.72
N GLN A 171 5.26 -8.85 12.44
CA GLN A 171 5.67 -7.59 11.84
C GLN A 171 4.77 -6.43 12.31
N GLN A 172 3.44 -6.63 12.28
CA GLN A 172 2.44 -5.61 12.63
C GLN A 172 2.52 -5.27 14.12
N ALA A 173 2.54 -6.29 14.96
CA ALA A 173 2.76 -6.17 16.40
C ALA A 173 4.20 -5.72 16.75
N GLY A 174 5.07 -5.40 15.78
CA GLY A 174 6.44 -4.92 16.00
C GLY A 174 7.42 -5.95 16.56
N VAL A 175 6.98 -7.16 16.92
CA VAL A 175 7.78 -8.29 17.42
C VAL A 175 8.98 -8.58 16.52
N MET A 176 8.79 -8.60 15.20
CA MET A 176 9.79 -8.91 14.19
C MET A 176 10.11 -7.67 13.34
N ALA A 177 11.29 -7.09 13.57
CA ALA A 177 11.87 -6.12 12.64
C ALA A 177 12.60 -6.81 11.48
N GLY A 178 12.64 -6.15 10.32
CA GLY A 178 13.56 -6.48 9.24
C GLY A 178 15.03 -6.31 9.66
N ARG A 179 15.95 -6.99 8.96
CA ARG A 179 17.40 -6.81 9.13
C ARG A 179 17.94 -5.59 8.38
N SER A 180 17.22 -5.13 7.37
CA SER A 180 17.36 -3.83 6.71
C SER A 180 15.96 -3.29 6.40
N GLY A 181 15.87 -2.04 5.90
CA GLY A 181 14.57 -1.40 5.59
C GLY A 181 13.72 -2.15 4.56
N ASP A 182 14.37 -3.01 3.77
CA ASP A 182 13.83 -3.78 2.64
C ASP A 182 13.92 -5.30 2.81
N LYS A 183 14.40 -5.83 3.95
CA LYS A 183 14.66 -7.28 4.11
C LYS A 183 14.23 -7.89 5.46
N LEU A 184 13.36 -8.90 5.43
CA LEU A 184 12.94 -9.73 6.57
C LEU A 184 13.92 -10.85 6.91
N ALA A 185 14.56 -11.43 5.90
CA ALA A 185 15.35 -12.67 5.97
C ALA A 185 14.61 -13.82 6.70
N PRO A 186 13.44 -14.29 6.20
CA PRO A 186 12.60 -15.24 6.91
C PRO A 186 13.22 -16.64 7.04
N GLU A 187 13.91 -17.12 6.00
CA GLU A 187 14.56 -18.44 5.98
C GLU A 187 15.90 -18.48 6.74
N ASP A 188 16.45 -17.33 7.12
CA ASP A 188 17.74 -17.27 7.82
C ASP A 188 17.63 -17.81 9.24
N THR A 189 18.67 -18.53 9.69
CA THR A 189 18.71 -19.04 11.08
C THR A 189 18.70 -17.89 12.08
N ILE A 190 17.79 -17.94 13.05
CA ILE A 190 17.68 -16.92 14.09
C ILE A 190 18.85 -16.98 15.06
N THR A 191 19.37 -15.81 15.44
CA THR A 191 20.42 -15.66 16.46
C THR A 191 19.83 -15.44 17.86
N THR A 192 20.62 -15.68 18.91
CA THR A 192 20.22 -15.41 20.30
C THR A 192 19.72 -13.98 20.51
N ALA A 193 20.38 -12.97 19.92
CA ALA A 193 19.99 -11.58 20.07
C ALA A 193 18.63 -11.28 19.41
N GLU A 194 18.39 -11.81 18.20
CA GLU A 194 17.10 -11.66 17.50
C GLU A 194 15.98 -12.39 18.24
N ALA A 195 16.22 -13.64 18.66
CA ALA A 195 15.25 -14.43 19.40
C ALA A 195 14.88 -13.77 20.74
N LEU A 196 15.85 -13.16 21.42
CA LEU A 196 15.60 -12.47 22.69
C LEU A 196 14.86 -11.14 22.50
N VAL A 197 15.11 -10.39 21.40
CA VAL A 197 14.30 -9.20 21.05
C VAL A 197 12.88 -9.59 20.68
N MET A 198 12.69 -10.61 19.84
CA MET A 198 11.34 -11.08 19.49
C MET A 198 10.59 -11.60 20.73
N LEU A 199 11.26 -12.29 21.66
CA LEU A 199 10.64 -12.73 22.92
C LEU A 199 10.31 -11.57 23.86
N GLU A 200 11.19 -10.58 23.98
CA GLU A 200 10.97 -9.40 24.82
C GLU A 200 9.78 -8.59 24.32
N ARG A 201 9.73 -8.30 23.01
CA ARG A 201 8.61 -7.60 22.37
C ARG A 201 7.30 -8.39 22.44
N ALA A 202 7.31 -9.69 22.11
CA ALA A 202 6.12 -10.53 22.20
C ALA A 202 5.57 -10.64 23.63
N ALA A 203 6.45 -10.60 24.64
CA ALA A 203 6.06 -10.57 26.06
C ALA A 203 5.65 -9.17 26.56
N GLY A 204 5.87 -8.12 25.76
CA GLY A 204 5.42 -6.75 26.00
C GLY A 204 4.18 -6.37 25.19
N LEU A 205 3.59 -7.29 24.41
CA LEU A 205 2.37 -7.01 23.67
C LEU A 205 1.15 -6.87 24.59
N PRO A 206 0.24 -5.93 24.29
CA PRO A 206 -1.04 -5.82 24.97
C PRO A 206 -1.94 -7.02 24.66
N ASP A 207 -2.78 -7.41 25.63
CA ASP A 207 -3.87 -8.35 25.39
C ASP A 207 -5.02 -7.62 24.71
N VAL A 208 -5.09 -7.77 23.38
CA VAL A 208 -6.11 -7.14 22.53
C VAL A 208 -7.41 -7.93 22.44
N GLY A 209 -7.58 -9.03 23.20
CA GLY A 209 -8.79 -9.87 23.14
C GLY A 209 -10.06 -9.10 23.50
N GLN A 210 -10.09 -8.47 24.68
CA GLN A 210 -11.23 -7.65 25.11
C GLN A 210 -11.39 -6.39 24.24
N LEU A 211 -10.30 -5.81 23.73
CA LEU A 211 -10.33 -4.64 22.84
C LEU A 211 -11.03 -4.99 21.52
N ARG A 212 -10.76 -6.17 20.96
CA ARG A 212 -11.46 -6.71 19.79
C ARG A 212 -12.96 -6.87 20.06
N ASP A 213 -13.32 -7.54 21.16
CA ASP A 213 -14.73 -7.73 21.55
C ASP A 213 -15.45 -6.38 21.73
N ASP A 214 -14.82 -5.41 22.41
CA ASP A 214 -15.36 -4.07 22.62
C ASP A 214 -15.57 -3.35 21.26
N LEU A 215 -14.61 -3.41 20.35
CA LEU A 215 -14.67 -2.83 18.99
C LEU A 215 -15.77 -3.47 18.13
N GLU A 216 -15.80 -4.80 18.02
CA GLU A 216 -16.77 -5.55 17.21
C GLU A 216 -18.22 -5.30 17.67
N ILE A 217 -18.44 -5.23 18.99
CA ILE A 217 -19.78 -4.95 19.56
C ILE A 217 -20.22 -3.52 19.25
N LEU A 218 -19.32 -2.54 19.37
CA LEU A 218 -19.62 -1.14 19.05
C LEU A 218 -19.87 -0.95 17.54
N ALA A 219 -19.05 -1.57 16.69
CA ALA A 219 -19.14 -1.48 15.23
C ALA A 219 -20.27 -2.34 14.60
N ALA A 220 -21.00 -3.15 15.38
CA ALA A 220 -22.03 -4.05 14.86
C ALA A 220 -23.24 -3.34 14.19
N HIS A 221 -23.48 -2.06 14.50
CA HIS A 221 -24.58 -1.26 13.97
C HIS A 221 -24.15 0.20 13.77
N HIS A 222 -24.78 0.91 12.83
CA HIS A 222 -24.58 2.36 12.69
C HIS A 222 -25.13 3.08 13.93
N ARG A 223 -24.44 4.11 14.44
CA ARG A 223 -24.73 4.76 15.72
C ARG A 223 -25.08 6.26 15.65
N PRO A 224 -25.80 6.80 14.65
CA PRO A 224 -26.15 8.21 14.64
C PRO A 224 -27.09 8.57 15.80
N VAL A 225 -27.07 9.83 16.25
CA VAL A 225 -27.88 10.32 17.38
C VAL A 225 -29.36 9.96 17.27
N GLY A 226 -29.92 9.43 18.36
CA GLY A 226 -31.31 8.97 18.45
C GLY A 226 -31.60 7.62 17.79
N SER A 227 -30.59 6.90 17.31
CA SER A 227 -30.74 5.55 16.73
C SER A 227 -30.76 4.44 17.78
N GLN A 228 -31.18 3.23 17.37
CA GLN A 228 -31.07 2.04 18.21
C GLN A 228 -29.59 1.65 18.43
N GLY A 229 -28.72 1.84 17.44
CA GLY A 229 -27.28 1.54 17.56
C GLY A 229 -26.58 2.43 18.58
N GLU A 230 -26.88 3.72 18.59
CA GLU A 230 -26.42 4.64 19.65
C GLU A 230 -26.94 4.20 21.03
N ALA A 231 -28.24 3.93 21.16
CA ALA A 231 -28.84 3.48 22.42
C ALA A 231 -28.28 2.12 22.92
N ASP A 232 -27.83 1.27 22.01
CA ASP A 232 -27.17 0.00 22.29
C ASP A 232 -25.71 0.21 22.73
N ALA A 233 -24.97 1.12 22.08
CA ALA A 233 -23.62 1.51 22.47
C ALA A 233 -23.59 2.22 23.84
N VAL A 234 -24.50 3.16 24.09
CA VAL A 234 -24.66 3.81 25.41
C VAL A 234 -24.93 2.80 26.52
N ARG A 235 -25.77 1.78 26.24
CA ARG A 235 -26.03 0.69 27.18
C ARG A 235 -24.77 -0.16 27.41
N TYR A 236 -24.09 -0.56 26.34
CA TYR A 236 -22.87 -1.35 26.40
C TYR A 236 -21.77 -0.64 27.22
N LEU A 237 -21.51 0.64 26.93
CA LEU A 237 -20.52 1.45 27.63
C LEU A 237 -20.82 1.57 29.12
N ARG A 238 -22.08 1.84 29.49
CA ARG A 238 -22.48 1.84 30.91
C ARG A 238 -22.16 0.49 31.55
N ASP A 239 -22.61 -0.60 30.94
CA ASP A 239 -22.49 -1.94 31.52
C ASP A 239 -20.99 -2.35 31.66
N ARG A 240 -20.15 -2.08 30.65
CA ARG A 240 -18.69 -2.30 30.70
C ARG A 240 -17.99 -1.45 31.77
N PHE A 241 -18.30 -0.16 31.88
CA PHE A 241 -17.72 0.69 32.95
C PHE A 241 -18.19 0.29 34.36
N GLU A 242 -19.45 -0.16 34.52
CA GLU A 242 -19.96 -0.69 35.79
C GLU A 242 -19.29 -2.02 36.17
N GLU A 243 -19.00 -2.90 35.22
CA GLU A 243 -18.23 -4.14 35.42
C GLU A 243 -16.79 -3.87 35.91
N MET A 244 -16.15 -2.81 35.40
CA MET A 244 -14.84 -2.33 35.88
C MET A 244 -14.90 -1.74 37.29
N GLY A 245 -16.09 -1.40 37.78
CA GLY A 245 -16.34 -0.82 39.11
C GLY A 245 -16.43 0.71 39.14
N TYR A 246 -16.57 1.36 37.98
CA TYR A 246 -16.72 2.82 37.90
C TYR A 246 -18.16 3.28 38.18
N SER A 247 -18.31 4.52 38.64
CA SER A 247 -19.63 5.14 38.81
C SER A 247 -20.04 5.84 37.51
N VAL A 248 -21.11 5.37 36.86
CA VAL A 248 -21.56 5.89 35.57
C VAL A 248 -22.74 6.85 35.73
N THR A 249 -22.73 7.95 34.98
CA THR A 249 -23.84 8.89 34.81
C THR A 249 -24.11 9.10 33.32
N LEU A 250 -25.37 9.15 32.93
CA LEU A 250 -25.79 9.48 31.57
C LEU A 250 -26.28 10.94 31.54
N GLN A 251 -25.62 11.81 30.78
CA GLN A 251 -26.06 13.18 30.54
C GLN A 251 -26.89 13.22 29.25
N PRO A 252 -28.20 13.52 29.31
CA PRO A 252 -29.05 13.54 28.12
C PRO A 252 -28.72 14.73 27.22
N TYR A 253 -28.75 14.47 25.91
CA TYR A 253 -28.65 15.46 24.84
C TYR A 253 -29.92 15.43 23.97
N THR A 254 -30.25 16.54 23.33
CA THR A 254 -31.34 16.62 22.35
C THR A 254 -30.99 17.65 21.28
N ASP A 255 -31.03 17.23 20.03
CA ASP A 255 -30.62 18.06 18.89
C ASP A 255 -31.74 19.01 18.41
N GLY A 256 -31.43 19.83 17.40
CA GLY A 256 -32.40 20.73 16.78
C GLY A 256 -33.56 20.05 16.04
N GLN A 257 -33.48 18.75 15.76
CA GLN A 257 -34.53 17.94 15.13
C GLN A 257 -35.38 17.17 16.17
N GLY A 258 -35.01 17.18 17.44
CA GLY A 258 -35.67 16.44 18.52
C GLY A 258 -35.21 14.99 18.67
N ARG A 259 -34.09 14.60 18.05
CA ARG A 259 -33.38 13.33 18.27
C ARG A 259 -32.66 13.40 19.62
N THR A 260 -32.62 12.29 20.36
CA THR A 260 -32.12 12.26 21.75
C THR A 260 -31.01 11.24 21.94
N GLY A 261 -29.83 11.71 22.36
CA GLY A 261 -28.66 10.89 22.70
C GLY A 261 -28.25 11.05 24.17
N HIS A 262 -27.16 10.40 24.60
CA HIS A 262 -26.60 10.59 25.94
C HIS A 262 -25.06 10.57 25.93
N ASN A 263 -24.42 11.56 26.55
CA ASN A 263 -23.01 11.40 26.94
C ASN A 263 -22.93 10.37 28.08
N VAL A 264 -21.98 9.43 28.00
CA VAL A 264 -21.67 8.46 29.06
C VAL A 264 -20.49 8.99 29.86
N ALA A 265 -20.67 9.23 31.16
CA ALA A 265 -19.60 9.71 32.05
C ALA A 265 -19.34 8.70 33.16
N ALA A 266 -18.22 7.97 33.08
CA ALA A 266 -17.75 7.05 34.09
C ALA A 266 -16.63 7.69 34.94
N VAL A 267 -16.72 7.59 36.26
CA VAL A 267 -15.82 8.29 37.18
C VAL A 267 -15.05 7.32 38.08
N LYS A 268 -13.72 7.46 38.07
CA LYS A 268 -12.81 6.94 39.10
C LYS A 268 -12.61 8.04 40.15
N ALA A 269 -13.21 7.86 41.32
CA ALA A 269 -13.13 8.84 42.39
C ALA A 269 -11.71 8.95 42.96
N ALA A 270 -11.27 10.19 43.23
CA ALA A 270 -10.05 10.47 43.95
C ALA A 270 -10.10 10.01 45.42
N SER A 271 -8.94 9.70 45.99
CA SER A 271 -8.82 9.43 47.44
C SER A 271 -8.84 10.68 48.32
N VAL A 272 -8.80 11.89 47.74
CA VAL A 272 -8.78 13.18 48.45
C VAL A 272 -9.90 14.12 47.96
N PRO A 273 -10.44 15.00 48.83
CA PRO A 273 -11.36 16.07 48.41
C PRO A 273 -10.59 17.19 47.69
N ASP A 274 -11.28 17.93 46.81
CA ASP A 274 -10.66 18.95 45.95
C ASP A 274 -9.46 18.39 45.16
N ALA A 275 -9.66 17.22 44.55
CA ALA A 275 -8.70 16.56 43.67
C ALA A 275 -8.62 17.21 42.29
N ASP A 276 -7.46 17.11 41.63
CA ASP A 276 -7.33 17.40 40.20
C ASP A 276 -8.25 16.47 39.41
N ILE A 277 -8.68 16.90 38.22
CA ILE A 277 -9.45 16.08 37.29
C ILE A 277 -8.64 15.83 36.02
N LEU A 278 -8.51 14.56 35.64
CA LEU A 278 -8.06 14.16 34.32
C LEU A 278 -9.26 13.67 33.52
N VAL A 279 -9.41 14.16 32.28
CA VAL A 279 -10.41 13.66 31.33
C VAL A 279 -9.72 12.75 30.31
N LEU A 280 -10.31 11.58 30.11
CA LEU A 280 -10.03 10.66 29.01
C LEU A 280 -11.33 10.50 28.22
N SER A 281 -11.33 10.64 26.90
CA SER A 281 -12.59 10.67 26.15
C SER A 281 -12.53 10.19 24.70
N ALA A 282 -13.70 9.90 24.15
CA ALA A 282 -13.95 9.53 22.74
C ALA A 282 -15.43 9.87 22.41
N HIS A 283 -15.88 9.79 21.15
CA HIS A 283 -17.32 9.80 20.84
C HIS A 283 -17.80 8.41 20.40
N HIS A 284 -19.04 8.07 20.72
CA HIS A 284 -19.62 6.76 20.40
C HIS A 284 -20.69 6.81 19.31
N ASP A 285 -21.07 7.99 18.81
CA ASP A 285 -21.89 8.05 17.62
C ASP A 285 -21.09 7.67 16.35
N SER A 286 -21.77 7.65 15.21
CA SER A 286 -21.18 7.57 13.87
C SER A 286 -22.13 8.22 12.87
N VAL A 287 -21.61 8.63 11.71
CA VAL A 287 -22.47 9.09 10.62
C VAL A 287 -23.50 8.02 10.24
N PRO A 288 -24.71 8.41 9.80
CA PRO A 288 -25.76 7.46 9.46
C PRO A 288 -25.41 6.44 8.36
N THR A 289 -24.36 6.65 7.57
CA THR A 289 -23.85 5.74 6.52
C THR A 289 -22.85 4.70 7.01
N ALA A 290 -22.18 4.93 8.14
CA ALA A 290 -21.03 4.13 8.57
C ALA A 290 -21.34 3.29 9.79
N TYR A 291 -20.78 2.07 9.80
CA TYR A 291 -20.61 1.27 11.01
C TYR A 291 -19.66 1.94 12.01
N GLY A 292 -18.82 2.86 11.56
CA GLY A 292 -18.03 3.73 12.43
C GLY A 292 -17.02 2.96 13.28
N ALA A 293 -16.34 1.98 12.67
CA ALA A 293 -15.37 1.15 13.36
C ALA A 293 -14.10 1.93 13.68
N ASN A 294 -13.45 2.52 12.67
CA ASN A 294 -12.40 3.50 12.91
C ASN A 294 -12.99 4.74 13.58
N ASP A 295 -14.18 5.17 13.13
CA ASP A 295 -14.78 6.46 13.45
C ASP A 295 -16.14 6.33 14.19
N ASN A 296 -16.17 6.24 15.51
CA ASN A 296 -15.03 6.22 16.44
C ASN A 296 -15.16 5.10 17.49
N ALA A 297 -15.61 3.91 17.07
CA ALA A 297 -15.56 2.73 17.93
C ALA A 297 -14.11 2.39 18.35
N SER A 298 -13.11 2.71 17.52
CA SER A 298 -11.69 2.55 17.83
C SER A 298 -11.23 3.39 19.03
N GLY A 299 -11.58 4.69 19.09
CA GLY A 299 -11.26 5.55 20.22
C GLY A 299 -12.06 5.19 21.47
N VAL A 300 -13.29 4.69 21.32
CA VAL A 300 -14.08 4.15 22.44
C VAL A 300 -13.50 2.84 22.98
N ALA A 301 -12.99 1.96 22.12
CA ALA A 301 -12.27 0.75 22.52
C ALA A 301 -10.94 1.10 23.23
N ALA A 302 -10.20 2.11 22.73
CA ALA A 302 -9.04 2.67 23.42
C ALA A 302 -9.41 3.24 24.80
N LEU A 303 -10.53 3.98 24.90
CA LEU A 303 -11.02 4.53 26.16
C LEU A 303 -11.36 3.44 27.18
N LEU A 304 -12.05 2.37 26.75
CA LEU A 304 -12.36 1.20 27.58
C LEU A 304 -11.09 0.45 28.01
N TYR A 305 -10.13 0.27 27.10
CA TYR A 305 -8.84 -0.35 27.39
C TYR A 305 -8.02 0.45 28.41
N THR A 306 -7.90 1.77 28.25
CA THR A 306 -7.25 2.65 29.25
C THR A 306 -8.00 2.62 30.58
N ALA A 307 -9.34 2.53 30.58
CA ALA A 307 -10.14 2.42 31.80
C ALA A 307 -9.91 1.08 32.53
N GLU A 308 -9.78 -0.04 31.81
CA GLU A 308 -9.42 -1.34 32.39
C GLU A 308 -8.02 -1.29 33.00
N ALA A 309 -7.02 -0.73 32.30
CA ALA A 309 -5.66 -0.57 32.82
C ALA A 309 -5.63 0.25 34.13
N LEU A 310 -6.34 1.37 34.17
CA LEU A 310 -6.39 2.25 35.34
C LEU A 310 -7.24 1.73 36.50
N ARG A 311 -8.01 0.64 36.36
CA ARG A 311 -8.99 0.19 37.38
C ARG A 311 -8.39 0.00 38.78
N ASN A 312 -7.21 -0.62 38.85
CA ASN A 312 -6.53 -0.98 40.09
C ASN A 312 -5.46 0.04 40.52
N VAL A 313 -5.20 1.08 39.71
CA VAL A 313 -4.25 2.15 40.03
C VAL A 313 -4.79 2.98 41.21
N PRO A 314 -4.07 3.12 42.33
CA PRO A 314 -4.43 4.07 43.38
C PRO A 314 -4.32 5.50 42.86
N THR A 315 -5.27 6.38 43.20
CA THR A 315 -5.29 7.75 42.68
C THR A 315 -5.64 8.80 43.74
N ASP A 316 -4.98 9.95 43.70
CA ASP A 316 -5.42 11.20 44.34
C ASP A 316 -6.06 12.19 43.33
N THR A 317 -6.06 11.85 42.04
CA THR A 317 -6.74 12.54 40.95
C THR A 317 -8.08 11.87 40.62
N GLU A 318 -9.10 12.67 40.31
CA GLU A 318 -10.40 12.22 39.81
C GLU A 318 -10.27 11.95 38.29
N VAL A 319 -10.45 10.71 37.85
CA VAL A 319 -10.39 10.38 36.40
C VAL A 319 -11.81 10.25 35.86
N ARG A 320 -12.14 11.04 34.84
CA ARG A 320 -13.41 11.00 34.14
C ARG A 320 -13.20 10.39 32.76
N PHE A 321 -13.76 9.19 32.54
CA PHE A 321 -13.86 8.56 31.24
C PHE A 321 -15.18 9.02 30.60
N LEU A 322 -15.11 9.78 29.51
CA LEU A 322 -16.29 10.37 28.87
C LEU A 322 -16.46 9.82 27.46
N SER A 323 -17.65 9.36 27.12
CA SER A 323 -18.01 9.03 25.74
C SER A 323 -19.14 9.94 25.27
N PHE A 324 -18.88 10.73 24.22
CA PHE A 324 -19.80 11.76 23.72
C PHE A 324 -20.76 11.24 22.66
N THR A 325 -21.96 11.84 22.62
CA THR A 325 -22.98 11.69 21.57
C THR A 325 -22.94 12.91 20.65
N ASP A 326 -23.36 12.74 19.40
CA ASP A 326 -23.55 13.82 18.43
C ASP A 326 -22.28 14.66 18.20
N GLU A 327 -21.12 14.00 18.14
CA GLU A 327 -19.89 14.62 17.63
C GLU A 327 -20.06 14.96 16.16
N GLU A 328 -20.60 14.00 15.40
CA GLU A 328 -20.72 13.98 13.93
C GLU A 328 -21.54 15.14 13.35
N ASN A 329 -22.35 15.81 14.18
CA ASN A 329 -23.13 17.00 13.83
C ASN A 329 -22.61 18.28 14.51
N GLY A 330 -21.33 18.31 14.92
CA GLY A 330 -20.63 19.51 15.37
C GLY A 330 -20.19 19.51 16.85
N LYS A 331 -19.66 18.39 17.37
CA LYS A 331 -19.12 18.25 18.74
C LYS A 331 -20.17 18.53 19.81
N ASN A 332 -21.45 18.25 19.54
CA ASN A 332 -22.55 18.77 20.36
C ASN A 332 -22.60 18.13 21.76
N GLY A 333 -22.24 16.85 21.88
CA GLY A 333 -22.09 16.18 23.18
C GLY A 333 -21.02 16.83 24.06
N SER A 334 -19.80 17.02 23.54
CA SER A 334 -18.72 17.65 24.31
C SER A 334 -18.96 19.14 24.58
N ARG A 335 -19.49 19.90 23.61
CA ARG A 335 -19.93 21.29 23.83
C ARG A 335 -20.97 21.40 24.94
N THR A 336 -21.93 20.47 24.97
CA THR A 336 -22.95 20.41 26.03
C THR A 336 -22.31 20.07 27.38
N TYR A 337 -21.37 19.13 27.41
CA TYR A 337 -20.64 18.76 28.63
C TYR A 337 -19.81 19.94 29.16
N THR A 338 -18.96 20.57 28.35
CA THR A 338 -18.08 21.66 28.81
C THR A 338 -18.83 22.93 29.18
N ALA A 339 -19.96 23.23 28.51
CA ALA A 339 -20.88 24.29 28.89
C ALA A 339 -21.59 24.02 30.23
N SER A 340 -21.75 22.74 30.62
CA SER A 340 -22.37 22.35 31.90
C SER A 340 -21.40 22.36 33.10
N LEU A 341 -20.09 22.44 32.86
CA LEU A 341 -19.07 22.46 33.92
C LEU A 341 -19.19 23.72 34.77
N THR A 342 -19.14 23.53 36.09
CA THR A 342 -18.96 24.66 37.02
C THR A 342 -17.54 25.25 36.89
N GLU A 343 -17.37 26.52 37.25
CA GLU A 343 -16.05 27.17 37.30
C GLU A 343 -15.07 26.44 38.26
N GLU A 344 -15.61 25.86 39.34
CA GLU A 344 -14.83 25.02 40.25
C GLU A 344 -14.31 23.76 39.55
N GLU A 345 -15.17 23.00 38.86
CA GLU A 345 -14.73 21.82 38.10
C GLU A 345 -13.79 22.17 36.96
N ARG A 346 -14.14 23.18 36.14
CA ARG A 346 -13.33 23.64 35.01
C ARG A 346 -11.91 23.95 35.44
N THR A 347 -11.74 24.61 36.58
CA THR A 347 -10.42 24.98 37.10
C THR A 347 -9.72 23.88 37.93
N ARG A 348 -10.35 22.72 38.09
CA ARG A 348 -9.75 21.46 38.58
C ARG A 348 -9.36 20.50 37.44
N ILE A 349 -9.98 20.60 36.26
CA ILE A 349 -9.56 19.80 35.09
C ILE A 349 -8.20 20.29 34.64
N VAL A 350 -7.17 19.47 34.84
CA VAL A 350 -5.80 19.82 34.49
C VAL A 350 -5.50 19.53 33.03
N GLY A 351 -6.14 18.51 32.45
CA GLY A 351 -5.98 18.15 31.05
C GLY A 351 -7.07 17.20 30.56
N ALA A 352 -7.23 17.15 29.24
CA ALA A 352 -8.11 16.23 28.52
C ALA A 352 -7.34 15.50 27.42
N ILE A 353 -7.50 14.18 27.32
CA ILE A 353 -6.94 13.32 26.27
C ILE A 353 -8.12 12.67 25.55
N GLN A 354 -8.40 13.11 24.33
CA GLN A 354 -9.37 12.49 23.42
C GLN A 354 -8.68 11.39 22.62
N PHE A 355 -9.40 10.30 22.31
CA PHE A 355 -9.07 9.33 21.29
C PHE A 355 -10.04 9.49 20.11
N ASP A 356 -9.51 9.56 18.90
CA ASP A 356 -10.34 9.65 17.69
C ASP A 356 -9.63 9.05 16.49
N MET A 357 -10.28 8.13 15.77
CA MET A 357 -9.74 7.41 14.62
C MET A 357 -8.37 6.75 14.86
N LEU A 358 -8.36 5.49 15.28
CA LEU A 358 -7.16 4.71 15.58
C LEU A 358 -7.11 3.38 14.81
N GLY A 359 -5.97 3.13 14.16
CA GLY A 359 -5.65 1.85 13.52
C GLY A 359 -6.25 1.64 12.11
N GLY A 360 -6.93 2.64 11.54
CA GLY A 360 -7.56 2.55 10.23
C GLY A 360 -6.62 2.36 9.04
N LEU A 361 -7.13 1.68 8.01
CA LEU A 361 -6.41 1.36 6.78
C LEU A 361 -5.86 2.62 6.08
N GLY A 362 -4.57 2.61 5.77
CA GLY A 362 -3.83 3.75 5.19
C GLY A 362 -3.14 4.66 6.20
N SER A 363 -3.35 4.45 7.51
CA SER A 363 -2.56 5.10 8.56
C SER A 363 -1.09 4.65 8.56
N THR A 364 -0.18 5.56 8.93
CA THR A 364 1.26 5.26 9.09
C THR A 364 1.80 5.57 10.49
N GLY A 365 0.93 5.84 11.48
CA GLY A 365 1.34 6.14 12.85
C GLY A 365 0.24 6.79 13.68
N THR A 366 0.59 7.28 14.88
CA THR A 366 -0.30 8.05 15.78
C THR A 366 0.29 9.42 16.04
N LEU A 367 -0.56 10.45 15.97
CA LEU A 367 -0.27 11.84 16.27
C LEU A 367 -0.78 12.21 17.65
N VAL A 368 -0.15 13.21 18.26
CA VAL A 368 -0.71 13.99 19.36
C VAL A 368 -1.04 15.39 18.84
N CYS A 369 -2.33 15.63 18.61
CA CYS A 369 -2.84 16.84 17.99
C CYS A 369 -3.32 17.85 19.04
N THR A 370 -3.04 19.14 18.82
CA THR A 370 -3.66 20.27 19.53
C THR A 370 -4.45 21.13 18.56
N VAL A 371 -5.35 21.98 19.06
CA VAL A 371 -6.24 22.82 18.21
C VAL A 371 -5.45 23.83 17.37
N ASP A 372 -4.30 24.28 17.87
CA ASP A 372 -3.50 25.36 17.29
C ASP A 372 -2.08 24.94 16.88
N GLY A 373 -1.73 23.66 17.02
CA GLY A 373 -0.40 23.09 16.75
C GLY A 373 0.68 23.43 17.77
N GLU A 374 0.35 24.24 18.77
CA GLU A 374 1.27 24.60 19.84
C GLU A 374 1.27 23.48 20.90
N ALA A 375 2.46 23.14 21.41
CA ALA A 375 2.59 22.13 22.46
C ALA A 375 2.00 22.63 23.79
N ASN A 376 1.31 21.72 24.50
CA ASN A 376 0.82 21.95 25.85
C ASN A 376 1.39 20.88 26.81
N TRP A 377 1.12 21.01 28.11
CA TRP A 377 1.75 20.11 29.09
C TRP A 377 1.32 18.65 28.94
N VAL A 378 0.13 18.39 28.38
CA VAL A 378 -0.40 17.05 28.14
C VAL A 378 0.28 16.43 26.93
N SER A 379 0.50 17.18 25.85
CA SER A 379 1.27 16.69 24.69
C SER A 379 2.73 16.40 25.06
N ASP A 380 3.37 17.30 25.84
CA ASP A 380 4.72 17.10 26.36
C ASP A 380 4.83 15.82 27.21
N LEU A 381 3.83 15.55 28.06
CA LEU A 381 3.80 14.34 28.88
C LEU A 381 3.59 13.08 28.02
N LEU A 382 2.67 13.10 27.06
CA LEU A 382 2.45 11.98 26.14
C LEU A 382 3.72 11.68 25.32
N GLN A 383 4.39 12.69 24.77
CA GLN A 383 5.64 12.51 24.01
C GLN A 383 6.82 12.08 24.90
N LYS A 384 6.83 12.48 26.18
CA LYS A 384 7.77 11.95 27.18
C LYS A 384 7.53 10.46 27.48
N LYS A 385 6.28 9.98 27.43
CA LYS A 385 5.89 8.58 27.65
C LYS A 385 6.12 7.72 26.41
N ASN A 386 5.76 8.24 25.25
CA ASN A 386 5.96 7.63 23.94
C ASN A 386 6.60 8.65 22.98
N PRO A 387 7.94 8.66 22.87
CA PRO A 387 8.67 9.54 21.95
C PRO A 387 8.41 9.29 20.46
N GLY A 388 7.63 8.26 20.11
CA GLY A 388 7.15 8.02 18.75
C GLY A 388 5.89 8.80 18.36
N LEU A 389 5.23 9.48 19.31
CA LEU A 389 4.08 10.34 19.01
C LEU A 389 4.55 11.65 18.37
N GLU A 390 4.25 11.83 17.09
CA GLU A 390 4.53 13.07 16.37
C GLU A 390 3.45 14.12 16.65
N SER A 391 3.81 15.40 16.71
CA SER A 391 2.86 16.50 16.91
C SER A 391 1.99 16.72 15.68
N GLY A 392 0.72 17.07 15.88
CA GLY A 392 -0.20 17.41 14.80
C GLY A 392 -1.14 18.58 15.13
N VAL A 393 -1.97 18.96 14.15
CA VAL A 393 -3.00 19.99 14.29
C VAL A 393 -4.33 19.42 13.83
N GLU A 394 -5.34 19.46 14.69
CA GLU A 394 -6.71 19.07 14.32
C GLU A 394 -7.72 19.83 15.20
N THR A 395 -8.86 20.19 14.61
CA THR A 395 -9.97 20.97 15.20
C THR A 395 -11.33 20.28 15.07
N ALA A 396 -11.40 19.21 14.27
CA ALA A 396 -12.58 18.40 14.03
C ALA A 396 -12.67 17.18 14.97
N SER A 397 -12.59 17.42 16.29
CA SER A 397 -12.96 16.45 17.35
C SER A 397 -13.18 17.16 18.70
N ASP A 398 -13.73 16.46 19.68
CA ASP A 398 -14.20 16.95 20.98
C ASP A 398 -13.13 17.63 21.86
N HIS A 399 -11.84 17.32 21.68
CA HIS A 399 -10.74 18.00 22.40
C HIS A 399 -10.81 19.52 22.23
N THR A 400 -11.35 19.97 21.08
CA THR A 400 -11.58 21.38 20.76
C THR A 400 -12.54 22.06 21.74
N SER A 401 -13.61 21.36 22.15
CA SER A 401 -14.58 21.84 23.14
C SER A 401 -13.95 22.07 24.52
N PHE A 402 -12.93 21.27 24.87
CA PHE A 402 -12.14 21.44 26.10
C PHE A 402 -11.15 22.60 25.99
N GLN A 403 -10.36 22.67 24.92
CA GLN A 403 -9.36 23.74 24.75
C GLN A 403 -10.04 25.12 24.74
N LEU A 404 -11.16 25.28 24.03
CA LEU A 404 -11.90 26.55 23.99
C LEU A 404 -12.66 26.86 25.30
N SER A 405 -12.75 25.90 26.22
CA SER A 405 -13.22 26.11 27.60
C SER A 405 -12.08 26.45 28.58
N GLY A 406 -10.85 26.64 28.08
CA GLY A 406 -9.66 26.95 28.88
C GLY A 406 -9.00 25.74 29.54
N ILE A 407 -9.22 24.53 29.01
CA ILE A 407 -8.64 23.28 29.52
C ILE A 407 -7.60 22.75 28.52
N PRO A 408 -6.33 22.54 28.88
CA PRO A 408 -5.35 21.94 27.98
C PRO A 408 -5.83 20.59 27.46
N ALA A 409 -6.01 20.46 26.16
CA ALA A 409 -6.56 19.28 25.54
C ALA A 409 -5.64 18.77 24.43
N VAL A 410 -5.67 17.47 24.20
CA VAL A 410 -5.00 16.81 23.09
C VAL A 410 -5.93 15.78 22.48
N LEU A 411 -5.72 15.52 21.20
CA LEU A 411 -6.29 14.40 20.49
C LEU A 411 -5.19 13.40 20.14
N LEU A 412 -5.34 12.15 20.58
CA LEU A 412 -4.63 11.01 20.02
C LEU A 412 -5.42 10.48 18.83
N MET A 413 -4.90 10.72 17.63
CA MET A 413 -5.47 10.25 16.38
C MET A 413 -4.41 9.60 15.50
N GLN A 414 -4.84 8.74 14.60
CA GLN A 414 -3.95 8.18 13.59
C GLN A 414 -3.42 9.25 12.61
N ARG A 415 -2.31 8.95 11.90
CA ARG A 415 -1.80 9.84 10.84
C ARG A 415 -2.64 9.70 9.56
N GLY A 416 -3.42 10.74 9.26
CA GLY A 416 -4.32 10.81 8.10
C GLY A 416 -5.70 10.21 8.39
N ARG A 417 -6.73 10.55 7.60
CA ARG A 417 -8.09 10.04 7.88
C ARG A 417 -8.29 8.58 7.49
N GLY A 418 -7.34 7.99 6.77
CA GLY A 418 -7.48 6.62 6.26
C GLY A 418 -8.48 6.56 5.12
N TYR A 419 -8.52 5.42 4.44
CA TYR A 419 -9.19 5.32 3.14
C TYR A 419 -10.73 5.27 3.20
N LEU A 420 -11.34 4.94 4.34
CA LEU A 420 -12.75 4.55 4.42
C LEU A 420 -13.59 5.41 5.37
N TYR A 421 -13.04 6.56 5.80
CA TYR A 421 -13.69 7.58 6.63
C TYR A 421 -15.13 7.89 6.17
N HIS A 422 -16.08 7.89 7.11
CA HIS A 422 -17.51 8.14 6.89
C HIS A 422 -18.23 7.21 5.88
N SER A 423 -17.59 6.11 5.46
CA SER A 423 -18.15 5.19 4.47
C SER A 423 -18.83 3.96 5.08
N ALA A 424 -19.71 3.32 4.31
CA ALA A 424 -20.30 2.02 4.65
C ALA A 424 -19.27 0.87 4.79
N ALA A 425 -17.99 1.08 4.42
CA ALA A 425 -16.92 0.12 4.58
C ALA A 425 -15.98 0.42 5.77
N ASP A 426 -16.32 1.37 6.66
CA ASP A 426 -15.60 1.56 7.93
C ASP A 426 -15.98 0.45 8.94
N THR A 427 -15.35 -0.72 8.82
CA THR A 427 -15.67 -1.94 9.60
C THR A 427 -14.49 -2.45 10.44
N ALA A 428 -14.78 -3.22 11.49
CA ALA A 428 -13.81 -3.61 12.53
C ALA A 428 -12.66 -4.49 12.01
N GLU A 429 -12.91 -5.29 10.97
CA GLU A 429 -11.94 -6.23 10.38
C GLU A 429 -10.77 -5.53 9.66
N GLN A 430 -10.87 -4.20 9.48
CA GLN A 430 -9.93 -3.39 8.71
C GLN A 430 -9.03 -2.51 9.60
N LEU A 431 -9.02 -2.73 10.92
CA LEU A 431 -8.24 -1.96 11.89
C LEU A 431 -7.06 -2.74 12.50
N ASP A 432 -5.95 -2.04 12.71
CA ASP A 432 -4.81 -2.52 13.51
C ASP A 432 -5.06 -2.33 15.01
N LEU A 433 -5.46 -3.41 15.68
CA LEU A 433 -5.72 -3.44 17.12
C LEU A 433 -4.49 -3.10 17.97
N TYR A 434 -3.27 -3.35 17.48
CA TYR A 434 -2.04 -2.99 18.20
C TYR A 434 -1.77 -1.49 18.13
N ALA A 435 -2.14 -0.82 17.03
CA ALA A 435 -2.09 0.63 16.95
C ALA A 435 -3.10 1.29 17.93
N ILE A 436 -4.33 0.75 18.04
CA ILE A 436 -5.33 1.20 19.01
C ILE A 436 -4.79 1.03 20.45
N ALA A 437 -4.29 -0.16 20.77
CA ALA A 437 -3.74 -0.46 22.09
C ALA A 437 -2.52 0.41 22.44
N ALA A 438 -1.59 0.65 21.50
CA ALA A 438 -0.42 1.49 21.72
C ALA A 438 -0.76 2.97 22.01
N ALA A 439 -1.81 3.50 21.39
CA ALA A 439 -2.35 4.82 21.71
C ALA A 439 -2.97 4.83 23.12
N ALA A 440 -3.76 3.81 23.45
CA ALA A 440 -4.38 3.64 24.76
C ALA A 440 -3.37 3.44 25.91
N ASP A 441 -2.28 2.70 25.67
CA ASP A 441 -1.15 2.52 26.59
C ASP A 441 -0.37 3.84 26.79
N SER A 442 -0.20 4.64 25.74
CA SER A 442 0.46 5.95 25.83
C SER A 442 -0.33 6.90 26.75
N ALA A 443 -1.66 6.91 26.61
CA ALA A 443 -2.57 7.66 27.48
C ALA A 443 -2.62 7.08 28.90
N ALA A 444 -2.64 5.75 29.07
CA ALA A 444 -2.60 5.10 30.37
C ALA A 444 -1.31 5.46 31.14
N ALA A 445 -0.14 5.39 30.49
CA ALA A 445 1.14 5.70 31.10
C ALA A 445 1.30 7.19 31.48
N ALA A 446 0.62 8.10 30.77
CA ALA A 446 0.49 9.51 31.16
C ALA A 446 -0.47 9.66 32.35
N ALA A 447 -1.64 9.01 32.30
CA ALA A 447 -2.64 9.03 33.36
C ALA A 447 -2.11 8.45 34.68
N GLU A 448 -1.30 7.39 34.66
CA GLU A 448 -0.64 6.82 35.84
C GLU A 448 0.34 7.81 36.51
N GLU A 449 1.06 8.63 35.73
CA GLU A 449 1.90 9.69 36.30
C GLU A 449 1.04 10.77 36.96
N ILE A 450 -0.06 11.17 36.33
CA ILE A 450 -0.99 12.17 36.87
C ILE A 450 -1.74 11.66 38.12
N CYS A 451 -2.11 10.37 38.17
CA CYS A 451 -2.82 9.76 39.30
C CYS A 451 -1.92 9.49 40.53
N SER A 452 -0.59 9.60 40.38
CA SER A 452 0.34 9.33 41.47
C SER A 452 0.35 10.45 42.49
N ALA A 453 0.13 10.12 43.77
CA ALA A 453 0.22 11.08 44.87
C ALA A 453 1.63 11.67 45.12
N ASP A 454 2.66 11.17 44.42
CA ASP A 454 4.01 11.77 44.40
C ASP A 454 4.15 12.86 43.31
N THR A 455 3.16 12.99 42.40
CA THR A 455 3.14 13.96 41.30
C THR A 455 2.50 15.28 41.74
N PRO A 456 3.17 16.44 41.57
CA PRO A 456 2.55 17.73 41.89
C PRO A 456 1.37 18.07 40.98
N SER A 457 0.33 18.68 41.55
CA SER A 457 -0.83 19.19 40.81
C SER A 457 -0.45 20.07 39.61
N TYR A 458 -1.07 19.79 38.46
CA TYR A 458 -0.85 20.53 37.21
C TYR A 458 -1.73 21.78 37.07
N ARG A 459 -2.65 22.06 38.02
CA ARG A 459 -3.63 23.19 37.92
C ARG A 459 -3.03 24.54 37.57
N ALA A 460 -1.87 24.88 38.13
CA ALA A 460 -1.25 26.18 37.87
C ALA A 460 -0.81 26.31 36.39
N LEU A 461 -0.21 25.25 35.85
CA LEU A 461 0.22 25.18 34.46
C LEU A 461 -0.98 25.10 33.51
N ALA A 462 -2.00 24.32 33.89
CA ALA A 462 -3.25 24.19 33.14
C ALA A 462 -3.99 25.53 33.00
N ARG A 463 -4.07 26.32 34.09
CA ARG A 463 -4.66 27.67 34.04
C ARG A 463 -3.85 28.63 33.17
N GLU A 464 -2.51 28.63 33.26
CA GLU A 464 -1.67 29.50 32.43
C GLU A 464 -1.83 29.21 30.92
N GLN A 465 -1.96 27.94 30.55
CA GLN A 465 -2.22 27.53 29.16
C GLN A 465 -3.68 27.75 28.75
N GLY A 466 -4.62 27.54 29.67
CA GLY A 466 -6.05 27.82 29.50
C GLY A 466 -6.34 29.29 29.18
N GLU A 467 -5.70 30.24 29.87
CA GLU A 467 -5.82 31.68 29.62
C GLU A 467 -5.34 32.11 28.21
N ARG A 468 -4.56 31.26 27.51
CA ARG A 468 -4.10 31.49 26.13
C ARG A 468 -4.97 30.78 25.08
N SER A 469 -5.94 29.99 25.53
CA SER A 469 -6.73 29.13 24.64
C SER A 469 -7.79 29.93 23.89
N ALA A 470 -7.45 30.29 22.66
CA ALA A 470 -8.34 30.88 21.68
C ALA A 470 -8.12 30.18 20.33
N TYR A 471 -9.19 30.00 19.55
CA TYR A 471 -9.09 29.46 18.20
C TYR A 471 -8.07 30.27 17.38
N ARG A 472 -7.16 29.58 16.69
CA ARG A 472 -6.10 30.18 15.87
C ARG A 472 -6.52 30.12 14.41
N GLN A 473 -6.73 31.29 13.82
CA GLN A 473 -6.98 31.42 12.39
C GLN A 473 -5.66 31.67 11.66
N THR A 474 -5.15 30.62 11.02
CA THR A 474 -3.94 30.67 10.18
C THR A 474 -4.28 31.11 8.76
N ARG A 475 -3.24 31.26 7.93
CA ARG A 475 -3.35 31.43 6.48
C ARG A 475 -4.12 30.27 5.81
N GLN A 476 -3.93 29.04 6.29
CA GLN A 476 -4.44 27.81 5.67
C GLN A 476 -5.87 27.46 6.12
N ASN A 477 -6.33 27.93 7.29
CA ASN A 477 -7.68 27.65 7.78
C ASN A 477 -8.74 28.25 6.83
N MET A 478 -9.68 27.43 6.37
CA MET A 478 -10.80 27.90 5.55
C MET A 478 -11.75 28.83 6.32
N ILE A 479 -12.53 29.59 5.56
CA ILE A 479 -13.64 30.40 6.06
C ILE A 479 -14.84 30.14 5.15
N TYR A 480 -15.85 29.47 5.68
CA TYR A 480 -17.05 29.14 4.92
C TYR A 480 -18.03 30.32 4.89
N PHE A 481 -17.72 31.35 4.09
CA PHE A 481 -18.72 32.37 3.74
C PHE A 481 -19.93 31.69 3.07
N GLY A 482 -21.13 32.11 3.45
CA GLY A 482 -22.38 31.44 3.07
C GLY A 482 -22.75 30.23 3.95
N SER A 483 -21.95 29.82 4.93
CA SER A 483 -22.34 28.79 5.91
C SER A 483 -23.31 29.33 6.96
N SER A 484 -24.04 28.43 7.64
CA SER A 484 -24.90 28.82 8.74
C SER A 484 -24.10 29.13 10.01
N ARG A 485 -24.74 29.81 10.98
CA ARG A 485 -24.13 30.01 12.31
C ARG A 485 -23.75 28.69 12.99
N ALA A 486 -24.58 27.64 12.83
CA ALA A 486 -24.31 26.33 13.43
C ALA A 486 -23.04 25.70 12.86
N ASP A 487 -22.86 25.76 11.53
CA ASP A 487 -21.66 25.23 10.86
C ASP A 487 -20.41 26.01 11.27
N THR A 488 -20.52 27.34 11.39
CA THR A 488 -19.40 28.19 11.85
C THR A 488 -19.03 27.89 13.31
N GLU A 489 -20.02 27.75 14.21
CA GLU A 489 -19.78 27.37 15.61
C GLU A 489 -19.19 25.95 15.73
N ALA A 490 -19.61 25.01 14.86
CA ALA A 490 -19.06 23.66 14.81
C ALA A 490 -17.60 23.65 14.30
N TYR A 491 -17.29 24.44 13.27
CA TYR A 491 -15.93 24.61 12.75
C TYR A 491 -14.99 25.27 13.76
N ILE A 492 -15.43 26.38 14.37
CA ILE A 492 -14.66 27.06 15.43
C ILE A 492 -14.57 26.20 16.69
N GLY A 493 -15.60 25.39 17.00
CA GLY A 493 -15.72 24.60 18.23
C GLY A 493 -16.31 25.36 19.42
N ALA A 494 -16.74 26.62 19.24
CA ALA A 494 -17.30 27.46 20.29
C ALA A 494 -18.53 28.25 19.78
N ALA A 495 -19.47 28.55 20.68
CA ALA A 495 -20.59 29.42 20.40
C ALA A 495 -20.16 30.90 20.41
N GLY A 496 -20.62 31.70 19.44
CA GLY A 496 -20.36 33.14 19.40
C GLY A 496 -21.22 33.92 20.39
N GLU A 497 -20.68 34.99 20.97
CA GLU A 497 -21.42 35.88 21.85
C GLU A 497 -22.33 36.81 21.02
N PRO A 498 -23.67 36.84 21.24
CA PRO A 498 -24.56 37.67 20.43
C PRO A 498 -24.35 39.17 20.73
N VAL A 499 -23.99 39.95 19.71
CA VAL A 499 -23.72 41.40 19.83
C VAL A 499 -24.96 42.22 19.49
N GLY A 500 -25.68 41.84 18.43
CA GLY A 500 -26.87 42.56 17.98
C GLY A 500 -27.50 41.95 16.73
N ALA A 501 -28.75 42.35 16.46
CA ALA A 501 -29.48 41.98 15.26
C ALA A 501 -30.24 43.19 14.69
N SER A 502 -30.42 43.22 13.37
CA SER A 502 -31.15 44.29 12.66
C SER A 502 -31.86 43.75 11.41
N GLU A 503 -32.84 44.49 10.91
CA GLU A 503 -33.62 44.13 9.71
C GLU A 503 -33.61 45.29 8.72
N ILE A 504 -33.40 44.98 7.43
CA ILE A 504 -33.43 45.94 6.33
C ILE A 504 -34.47 45.47 5.29
N SER A 505 -35.56 46.23 5.15
CA SER A 505 -36.65 45.90 4.22
C SER A 505 -36.73 46.88 3.04
N GLY A 506 -37.00 46.34 1.84
CA GLY A 506 -37.27 47.08 0.62
C GLY A 506 -38.66 46.75 0.03
N GLU A 507 -38.93 47.18 -1.21
CA GLU A 507 -40.14 46.76 -1.92
C GLU A 507 -40.05 45.29 -2.36
N GLY A 508 -40.54 44.39 -1.50
CA GLY A 508 -40.67 42.96 -1.80
C GLY A 508 -39.57 42.06 -1.21
N TRP A 509 -38.63 42.59 -0.43
CA TRP A 509 -37.62 41.82 0.30
C TRP A 509 -37.41 42.33 1.72
N THR A 510 -36.89 41.48 2.59
CA THR A 510 -36.42 41.80 3.94
C THR A 510 -35.21 40.94 4.22
N ASP A 511 -34.09 41.58 4.55
CA ASP A 511 -32.87 40.92 4.99
C ASP A 511 -32.71 41.06 6.51
N THR A 512 -32.49 39.95 7.21
CA THR A 512 -32.06 39.96 8.61
C THR A 512 -30.55 39.97 8.69
N TYR A 513 -29.99 40.67 9.67
CA TYR A 513 -28.56 40.72 9.96
C TYR A 513 -28.33 40.41 11.42
N GLU A 514 -27.46 39.44 11.73
CA GLU A 514 -27.06 39.09 13.10
C GLU A 514 -25.53 39.12 13.24
N THR A 515 -25.03 39.72 14.33
CA THR A 515 -23.60 39.83 14.61
C THR A 515 -23.23 39.05 15.86
N TYR A 516 -22.19 38.21 15.76
CA TYR A 516 -21.66 37.41 16.86
C TYR A 516 -20.16 37.71 17.05
N HIS A 517 -19.76 37.88 18.32
CA HIS A 517 -18.39 38.14 18.75
C HIS A 517 -17.66 36.84 19.10
N TYR A 518 -16.40 36.76 18.68
CA TYR A 518 -15.46 35.67 18.94
C TYR A 518 -14.09 36.25 19.31
N SER A 519 -13.41 35.62 20.26
CA SER A 519 -12.02 35.91 20.60
C SER A 519 -11.11 34.93 19.86
N MET A 520 -10.35 35.41 18.87
CA MET A 520 -9.59 34.56 17.94
C MET A 520 -8.17 35.11 17.73
N ARG A 521 -7.16 34.25 17.66
CA ARG A 521 -5.81 34.66 17.21
C ARG A 521 -5.82 34.74 15.69
N TRP A 522 -5.40 35.88 15.14
CA TRP A 522 -5.30 36.13 13.70
C TRP A 522 -3.88 36.57 13.37
N PHE A 523 -3.38 36.21 12.18
CA PHE A 523 -2.07 36.65 11.70
C PHE A 523 -0.92 36.27 12.66
N ASP A 524 -1.03 35.10 13.30
CA ASP A 524 -0.15 34.60 14.36
C ASP A 524 0.06 35.59 15.53
N SER A 525 -0.99 36.35 15.85
CA SER A 525 -1.01 37.24 17.02
C SER A 525 -0.84 36.48 18.33
N LYS A 526 0.03 37.01 19.21
CA LYS A 526 0.25 36.48 20.56
C LYS A 526 -0.94 36.67 21.50
N VAL A 527 -1.78 37.67 21.22
CA VAL A 527 -3.02 37.96 21.94
C VAL A 527 -4.17 37.81 20.93
N PRO A 528 -5.31 37.22 21.32
CA PRO A 528 -6.50 37.20 20.47
C PRO A 528 -6.97 38.61 20.09
N MET A 529 -7.71 38.73 18.99
CA MET A 529 -8.38 39.96 18.54
C MET A 529 -9.90 39.78 18.61
N SER A 530 -10.61 40.84 19.01
CA SER A 530 -12.07 40.90 18.91
C SER A 530 -12.47 40.70 17.45
N THR A 531 -13.21 39.63 17.17
CA THR A 531 -13.62 39.23 15.83
C THR A 531 -15.14 39.15 15.76
N TYR A 532 -15.73 39.76 14.75
CA TYR A 532 -17.17 39.91 14.57
C TYR A 532 -17.61 39.23 13.28
N TYR A 533 -18.38 38.15 13.41
CA TYR A 533 -18.98 37.42 12.30
C TYR A 533 -20.41 37.93 12.09
N GLN A 534 -20.70 38.39 10.87
CA GLN A 534 -21.99 38.96 10.50
C GLN A 534 -22.72 38.03 9.52
N TYR A 535 -23.92 37.61 9.91
CA TYR A 535 -24.77 36.69 9.16
C TYR A 535 -25.94 37.45 8.55
N ARG A 536 -26.15 37.29 7.24
CA ARG A 536 -27.30 37.82 6.52
C ARG A 536 -28.26 36.68 6.21
N ASN A 537 -29.52 36.81 6.61
CA ASN A 537 -30.54 35.76 6.48
C ASN A 537 -30.11 34.39 7.04
N GLY A 538 -29.26 34.40 8.08
CA GLY A 538 -28.72 33.20 8.72
C GLY A 538 -27.39 32.68 8.14
N PHE A 539 -26.86 33.30 7.08
CA PHE A 539 -25.63 32.85 6.39
C PHE A 539 -24.48 33.86 6.51
N LEU A 540 -23.26 33.39 6.76
CA LEU A 540 -22.08 34.24 7.00
C LEU A 540 -21.75 35.12 5.78
N GLU A 541 -21.87 36.43 5.90
CA GLU A 541 -21.60 37.39 4.81
C GLU A 541 -20.30 38.17 5.01
N ARG A 542 -19.91 38.49 6.25
CA ARG A 542 -18.77 39.36 6.54
C ARG A 542 -18.06 39.02 7.86
N ILE A 543 -16.75 39.20 7.89
CA ILE A 543 -15.93 39.13 9.10
C ILE A 543 -15.18 40.47 9.29
N GLU A 544 -15.24 41.01 10.51
CA GLU A 544 -14.54 42.22 10.92
C GLU A 544 -13.69 41.94 12.16
N LEU A 545 -12.47 42.47 12.22
CA LEU A 545 -11.64 42.44 13.42
C LEU A 545 -11.46 43.88 13.92
N ARG A 546 -11.43 44.04 15.24
CA ARG A 546 -11.17 45.31 15.94
C ARG A 546 -9.90 45.20 16.82
N PRO A 547 -8.69 45.28 16.24
CA PRO A 547 -7.46 44.96 16.99
C PRO A 547 -7.12 45.95 18.11
N GLU A 548 -7.57 47.21 17.98
CA GLU A 548 -7.35 48.24 19.00
C GLU A 548 -8.12 47.95 20.31
N GLU A 549 -9.15 47.09 20.29
CA GLU A 549 -9.86 46.63 21.50
C GLU A 549 -9.03 45.67 22.36
N THR A 550 -8.16 44.86 21.75
CA THR A 550 -7.26 43.93 22.45
C THR A 550 -5.84 44.46 22.60
N GLY A 551 -5.63 45.75 22.27
CA GLY A 551 -4.41 46.49 22.54
C GLY A 551 -3.39 46.53 21.39
N TYR A 552 -3.72 46.02 20.21
CA TYR A 552 -2.87 46.14 19.01
C TYR A 552 -3.08 47.48 18.30
N THR A 553 -1.99 48.15 17.91
CA THR A 553 -2.08 49.33 17.03
C THR A 553 -2.23 48.90 15.57
N GLY A 554 -2.85 49.74 14.73
CA GLY A 554 -2.93 49.47 13.28
C GLY A 554 -1.58 49.28 12.57
N GLU A 555 -0.47 49.79 13.13
CA GLU A 555 0.89 49.54 12.62
C GLU A 555 1.37 48.13 12.96
N GLN A 556 1.15 47.66 14.19
CA GLN A 556 1.46 46.29 14.60
C GLN A 556 0.63 45.25 13.83
N VAL A 557 -0.65 45.55 13.58
CA VAL A 557 -1.52 44.68 12.77
C VAL A 557 -1.03 44.62 11.33
N ARG A 558 -0.59 45.75 10.77
CA ARG A 558 0.03 45.78 9.44
C ARG A 558 1.28 44.91 9.38
N GLU A 559 2.18 45.01 10.37
CA GLU A 559 3.37 44.15 10.46
C GLU A 559 3.02 42.66 10.50
N LEU A 560 1.97 42.26 11.23
CA LEU A 560 1.50 40.86 11.29
C LEU A 560 0.90 40.39 9.95
N ILE A 561 0.08 41.22 9.28
CA ILE A 561 -0.48 40.89 7.97
C ILE A 561 0.63 40.82 6.92
N GLU A 562 1.58 41.76 6.90
CA GLU A 562 2.72 41.74 5.97
C GLU A 562 3.68 40.55 6.23
N ALA A 563 3.80 40.08 7.47
CA ALA A 563 4.57 38.88 7.78
C ALA A 563 3.92 37.59 7.24
N MET A 564 2.58 37.51 7.21
CA MET A 564 1.84 36.33 6.77
C MET A 564 1.50 36.33 5.26
N TYR A 565 1.22 37.50 4.68
CA TYR A 565 0.75 37.65 3.29
C TYR A 565 1.71 38.45 2.39
N GLY A 566 2.83 38.93 2.92
CA GLY A 566 3.81 39.74 2.18
C GLY A 566 3.34 41.18 1.94
N SER A 567 3.95 41.83 0.94
CA SER A 567 3.65 43.22 0.60
C SER A 567 2.20 43.39 0.11
N PRO A 568 1.53 44.51 0.44
CA PRO A 568 0.15 44.75 0.00
C PRO A 568 0.03 44.88 -1.52
N VAL A 569 -1.10 44.41 -2.05
CA VAL A 569 -1.42 44.44 -3.50
C VAL A 569 -2.10 45.74 -3.91
N SER A 570 -2.65 46.50 -2.97
CA SER A 570 -3.30 47.79 -3.22
C SER A 570 -3.19 48.75 -2.04
N GLU A 571 -2.92 50.03 -2.32
CA GLU A 571 -3.01 51.14 -1.35
C GLU A 571 -3.77 52.32 -1.97
N GLU A 572 -5.08 52.37 -1.76
CA GLU A 572 -5.95 53.44 -2.29
C GLU A 572 -6.92 53.95 -1.20
N GLY A 573 -7.24 55.25 -1.24
CA GLY A 573 -8.28 55.82 -0.37
C GLY A 573 -8.02 55.81 1.15
N GLY A 574 -6.83 55.41 1.60
CA GLY A 574 -6.53 55.17 3.02
C GLY A 574 -6.82 53.73 3.48
N GLN A 575 -7.09 52.82 2.54
CA GLN A 575 -7.17 51.38 2.75
C GLN A 575 -5.91 50.71 2.19
N THR A 576 -5.42 49.69 2.90
CA THR A 576 -4.35 48.80 2.44
C THR A 576 -4.93 47.41 2.27
N GLY A 577 -4.72 46.79 1.10
CA GLY A 577 -5.30 45.50 0.73
C GLY A 577 -4.25 44.44 0.44
N TRP A 578 -4.52 43.21 0.87
CA TRP A 578 -3.77 42.00 0.57
C TRP A 578 -4.73 40.97 -0.02
N SER A 579 -4.21 40.17 -0.96
CA SER A 579 -4.93 39.03 -1.54
C SER A 579 -4.04 37.80 -1.45
N ASP A 580 -4.60 36.71 -0.93
CA ASP A 580 -4.00 35.39 -0.99
C ASP A 580 -4.62 34.62 -2.16
N PRO A 581 -3.92 34.45 -3.29
CA PRO A 581 -4.43 33.70 -4.44
C PRO A 581 -4.37 32.19 -4.24
N ILE A 582 -3.65 31.71 -3.21
CA ILE A 582 -3.65 30.29 -2.84
C ILE A 582 -4.92 30.03 -2.05
N TYR A 583 -5.03 30.56 -0.83
CA TYR A 583 -6.20 30.29 0.04
C TYR A 583 -7.39 31.21 -0.18
N SER A 584 -7.52 31.83 -1.36
CA SER A 584 -8.69 32.62 -1.79
C SER A 584 -9.15 33.73 -0.81
N LYS A 585 -8.26 34.29 0.01
CA LYS A 585 -8.57 35.32 1.02
C LYS A 585 -8.30 36.73 0.48
N TYR A 586 -9.18 37.67 0.82
CA TYR A 586 -8.95 39.10 0.68
C TYR A 586 -9.02 39.78 2.05
N ILE A 587 -7.99 40.56 2.37
CA ILE A 587 -7.83 41.23 3.66
C ILE A 587 -7.66 42.72 3.39
N THR A 588 -8.46 43.55 4.06
CA THR A 588 -8.31 45.02 3.99
C THR A 588 -8.08 45.58 5.38
N LEU A 589 -6.98 46.31 5.56
CA LEU A 589 -6.73 47.18 6.71
C LEU A 589 -7.21 48.59 6.38
N SER A 590 -8.03 49.16 7.25
CA SER A 590 -8.60 50.49 7.09
C SER A 590 -8.79 51.19 8.44
N ARG A 591 -9.32 52.42 8.43
CA ARG A 591 -9.77 53.12 9.63
C ARG A 591 -11.15 53.73 9.42
N ASP A 592 -11.98 53.65 10.45
CA ASP A 592 -13.31 54.27 10.52
C ASP A 592 -13.43 55.15 11.78
N GLU A 593 -14.66 55.47 12.22
CA GLU A 593 -14.90 56.29 13.40
C GLU A 593 -14.59 55.57 14.73
N GLU A 594 -14.52 54.24 14.72
CA GLU A 594 -14.28 53.40 15.91
C GLU A 594 -12.81 53.02 16.07
N GLY A 595 -12.01 53.07 14.99
CA GLY A 595 -10.55 52.98 15.05
C GLY A 595 -9.96 52.20 13.89
N CYS A 596 -9.03 51.29 14.19
CA CYS A 596 -8.52 50.29 13.25
C CYS A 596 -9.60 49.25 12.90
N LEU A 597 -9.79 49.00 11.61
CA LEU A 597 -10.71 47.97 11.09
C LEU A 597 -9.95 47.06 10.13
N VAL A 598 -9.96 45.75 10.40
CA VAL A 598 -9.58 44.74 9.40
C VAL A 598 -10.85 44.03 8.94
N THR A 599 -11.09 43.99 7.63
CA THR A 599 -12.17 43.15 7.06
C THR A 599 -11.56 41.96 6.33
N VAL A 600 -12.15 40.79 6.52
CA VAL A 600 -11.79 39.56 5.81
C VAL A 600 -12.97 39.14 4.94
N GLY A 601 -12.68 38.77 3.70
CA GLY A 601 -13.60 38.15 2.74
C GLY A 601 -12.88 37.08 1.94
N ASN A 602 -13.61 36.27 1.19
CA ASN A 602 -13.03 35.34 0.22
C ASN A 602 -13.45 35.72 -1.22
N TYR A 603 -12.71 35.24 -2.21
CA TYR A 603 -13.09 35.23 -3.61
C TYR A 603 -12.80 33.86 -4.19
N SER A 604 -13.74 33.24 -4.91
CA SER A 604 -13.44 31.98 -5.60
C SER A 604 -12.57 32.26 -6.82
N VAL A 605 -11.39 31.62 -6.89
CA VAL A 605 -10.61 31.53 -8.13
C VAL A 605 -11.21 30.50 -9.11
N GLY A 606 -12.00 29.57 -8.59
CA GLY A 606 -12.69 28.51 -9.32
C GLY A 606 -11.75 27.43 -9.86
N ILE A 607 -12.31 26.25 -10.16
CA ILE A 607 -11.55 25.10 -10.69
C ILE A 607 -10.82 25.37 -12.03
N THR A 608 -11.10 26.51 -12.66
CA THR A 608 -10.47 26.94 -13.93
C THR A 608 -9.06 27.52 -13.77
N ASN A 609 -8.58 27.73 -12.54
CA ASN A 609 -7.25 28.27 -12.26
C ASN A 609 -6.16 27.18 -12.35
N VAL A 610 -5.88 26.74 -13.58
CA VAL A 610 -4.84 25.75 -13.91
C VAL A 610 -3.45 26.35 -13.71
N LEU A 611 -2.66 25.75 -12.81
CA LEU A 611 -1.27 26.09 -12.51
C LEU A 611 -0.33 25.49 -13.56
N ALA A 612 -0.54 24.22 -13.90
CA ALA A 612 0.22 23.49 -14.90
C ALA A 612 -0.67 22.46 -15.63
N SER A 613 -0.34 22.15 -16.89
CA SER A 613 -1.07 21.18 -17.71
C SER A 613 -0.08 20.35 -18.53
N TYR A 614 -0.27 19.03 -18.49
CA TYR A 614 0.65 18.05 -19.05
C TYR A 614 -0.11 17.07 -19.95
N PRO A 615 0.25 16.96 -21.25
CA PRO A 615 -0.36 15.98 -22.12
C PRO A 615 0.06 14.56 -21.70
N VAL A 616 -0.91 13.66 -21.62
CA VAL A 616 -0.72 12.23 -21.31
C VAL A 616 -0.79 11.45 -22.61
N SER A 617 0.17 10.54 -22.84
CA SER A 617 0.23 9.70 -24.03
C SER A 617 0.65 8.28 -23.66
N GLY A 618 -0.13 7.29 -24.09
CA GLY A 618 0.06 5.89 -23.67
C GLY A 618 -0.06 5.71 -22.15
N GLY A 619 -0.84 6.56 -21.48
CA GLY A 619 -0.97 6.59 -20.01
C GLY A 619 0.21 7.20 -19.27
N GLN A 620 1.12 7.91 -19.93
CA GLN A 620 2.30 8.56 -19.33
C GLN A 620 2.38 10.06 -19.66
N ALA A 621 2.68 10.90 -18.66
CA ALA A 621 3.01 12.31 -18.82
C ALA A 621 4.53 12.51 -18.75
N VAL A 622 5.07 13.46 -19.53
CA VAL A 622 6.47 13.88 -19.43
C VAL A 622 6.53 15.21 -18.69
N ILE A 623 6.89 15.15 -17.41
CA ILE A 623 6.90 16.28 -16.49
C ILE A 623 8.34 16.63 -16.13
N SER A 624 8.71 17.89 -16.28
CA SER A 624 10.07 18.38 -16.00
C SER A 624 10.26 18.92 -14.58
N ASP A 625 9.17 19.31 -13.91
CA ASP A 625 9.23 19.77 -12.53
C ASP A 625 9.18 18.56 -11.56
N PRO A 626 10.11 18.44 -10.59
CA PRO A 626 10.13 17.32 -9.66
C PRO A 626 8.91 17.21 -8.75
N GLU A 627 8.27 18.33 -8.38
CA GLU A 627 7.14 18.36 -7.45
C GLU A 627 5.86 17.92 -8.18
N ASP A 628 5.61 18.49 -9.36
CA ASP A 628 4.51 18.08 -10.25
C ASP A 628 4.65 16.61 -10.67
N ALA A 629 5.87 16.16 -10.95
CA ALA A 629 6.17 14.78 -11.26
C ALA A 629 5.89 13.84 -10.07
N ALA A 630 6.03 14.29 -8.83
CA ALA A 630 5.70 13.49 -7.65
C ALA A 630 4.19 13.23 -7.55
N VAL A 631 3.34 14.22 -7.85
CA VAL A 631 1.87 14.05 -7.91
C VAL A 631 1.49 13.06 -9.01
N TRP A 632 2.04 13.23 -10.22
CA TRP A 632 1.77 12.31 -11.34
C TRP A 632 2.25 10.87 -11.07
N ASN A 633 3.46 10.72 -10.51
CA ASN A 633 4.00 9.42 -10.14
C ASN A 633 3.15 8.75 -9.05
N TYR A 634 2.53 9.52 -8.16
CA TYR A 634 1.62 8.99 -7.15
C TYR A 634 0.32 8.48 -7.75
N LEU A 635 -0.31 9.25 -8.65
CA LEU A 635 -1.46 8.78 -9.44
C LEU A 635 -1.10 7.49 -10.20
N CYS A 636 0.10 7.42 -10.79
CA CYS A 636 0.61 6.22 -11.46
C CYS A 636 0.92 5.05 -10.53
N SER A 637 1.16 5.29 -9.23
CA SER A 637 1.31 4.25 -8.20
C SER A 637 -0.02 3.79 -7.60
N ILE A 638 -1.14 4.35 -8.05
CA ILE A 638 -2.50 3.91 -7.69
C ILE A 638 -3.10 3.21 -8.92
N LEU A 639 -3.18 3.94 -10.04
CA LEU A 639 -3.85 3.47 -11.24
C LEU A 639 -2.89 2.67 -12.15
N PRO A 640 -3.26 1.42 -12.53
CA PRO A 640 -2.46 0.63 -13.47
C PRO A 640 -2.37 1.32 -14.86
N LEU A 641 -1.46 0.84 -15.71
CA LEU A 641 -1.16 1.51 -16.98
C LEU A 641 -2.38 1.53 -17.91
N GLU A 642 -3.19 0.48 -17.85
CA GLU A 642 -4.42 0.24 -18.59
C GLU A 642 -5.48 1.27 -18.21
N ALA A 643 -5.67 1.49 -16.90
CA ALA A 643 -6.58 2.50 -16.36
C ALA A 643 -6.23 3.92 -16.84
N ARG A 644 -4.92 4.22 -16.96
CA ARG A 644 -4.44 5.53 -17.40
C ARG A 644 -4.52 5.77 -18.92
N GLN A 645 -4.88 4.78 -19.74
CA GLN A 645 -4.92 4.96 -21.21
C GLN A 645 -5.96 5.99 -21.68
N LYS A 646 -7.04 6.20 -20.92
CA LYS A 646 -8.08 7.21 -21.24
C LYS A 646 -7.76 8.61 -20.74
N LEU A 647 -6.72 8.78 -19.91
CA LEU A 647 -6.22 10.09 -19.53
C LEU A 647 -5.44 10.68 -20.71
N ALA A 648 -5.89 11.84 -21.19
CA ALA A 648 -5.24 12.61 -22.26
C ALA A 648 -4.54 13.87 -21.72
N GLU A 649 -4.99 14.39 -20.56
CA GLU A 649 -4.41 15.56 -19.90
C GLU A 649 -4.33 15.31 -18.39
N PHE A 650 -3.19 15.67 -17.79
CA PHE A 650 -3.00 15.77 -16.36
C PHE A 650 -2.79 17.23 -16.00
N ASN A 651 -3.64 17.77 -15.13
CA ASN A 651 -3.57 19.17 -14.73
C ASN A 651 -3.28 19.30 -13.25
N LEU A 652 -2.51 20.32 -12.90
CA LEU A 652 -2.46 20.86 -11.54
C LEU A 652 -3.20 22.18 -11.56
N PHE A 653 -4.15 22.35 -10.65
CA PHE A 653 -4.95 23.57 -10.52
C PHE A 653 -4.96 24.03 -9.06
N THR A 654 -5.67 25.11 -8.77
CA THR A 654 -6.21 25.29 -7.42
C THR A 654 -7.53 26.06 -7.41
N ASP A 655 -8.49 25.63 -6.58
CA ASP A 655 -9.73 26.38 -6.33
C ASP A 655 -9.67 27.31 -5.10
N GLY A 656 -8.61 27.16 -4.32
CA GLY A 656 -8.23 27.87 -3.10
C GLY A 656 -9.06 27.67 -1.83
N THR A 657 -10.39 27.76 -1.87
CA THR A 657 -11.26 27.53 -0.68
C THR A 657 -12.50 26.69 -0.94
N SER A 658 -12.61 26.13 -2.14
CA SER A 658 -13.73 25.28 -2.55
C SER A 658 -13.46 23.79 -2.25
N ASN A 659 -12.22 23.44 -1.86
CA ASN A 659 -11.81 22.14 -1.31
C ASN A 659 -12.08 20.97 -2.28
N VAL A 660 -12.00 21.23 -3.58
CA VAL A 660 -12.06 20.22 -4.66
C VAL A 660 -10.66 19.64 -4.82
N LEU A 661 -10.37 18.56 -4.08
CA LEU A 661 -9.04 17.92 -4.06
C LEU A 661 -8.60 17.42 -5.46
N ALA A 662 -9.55 16.98 -6.27
CA ALA A 662 -9.38 16.67 -7.69
C ALA A 662 -10.71 16.78 -8.44
N TYR A 663 -10.66 16.82 -9.77
CA TYR A 663 -11.81 16.59 -10.65
C TYR A 663 -11.38 15.98 -11.99
N THR A 664 -12.25 15.19 -12.62
CA THR A 664 -12.11 14.75 -14.01
C THR A 664 -13.14 15.39 -14.93
N SER A 665 -12.86 15.42 -16.23
CA SER A 665 -13.86 15.76 -17.25
C SER A 665 -13.52 15.13 -18.61
N PRO A 666 -14.51 14.74 -19.43
CA PRO A 666 -14.29 14.44 -20.84
C PRO A 666 -13.67 15.64 -21.57
N ILE A 667 -12.72 15.40 -22.47
CA ILE A 667 -12.05 16.46 -23.23
C ILE A 667 -13.08 17.21 -24.10
N ARG A 668 -12.95 18.55 -24.18
CA ARG A 668 -13.82 19.40 -24.98
C ARG A 668 -13.04 20.20 -26.02
N GLU A 669 -13.22 19.84 -27.29
CA GLU A 669 -12.62 20.52 -28.44
C GLU A 669 -13.71 21.19 -29.29
N GLU A 670 -13.51 22.48 -29.59
CA GLU A 670 -14.45 23.32 -30.39
C GLU A 670 -15.93 23.31 -29.92
N GLY A 671 -16.19 22.93 -28.66
CA GLY A 671 -17.54 22.81 -28.09
C GLY A 671 -18.18 21.42 -28.24
N VAL A 672 -17.49 20.46 -28.83
CA VAL A 672 -17.84 19.04 -28.84
C VAL A 672 -17.24 18.36 -27.61
N THR A 673 -17.98 17.45 -26.98
CA THR A 673 -17.50 16.64 -25.85
C THR A 673 -17.06 15.28 -26.36
N ASP A 674 -15.84 14.86 -26.04
CA ASP A 674 -15.21 13.59 -26.41
C ASP A 674 -15.05 12.74 -25.15
N ASN A 675 -15.95 11.78 -24.93
CA ASN A 675 -15.86 10.84 -23.79
C ASN A 675 -14.99 9.61 -24.07
N THR A 676 -14.17 9.62 -25.13
CA THR A 676 -13.09 8.63 -25.30
C THR A 676 -11.80 9.05 -24.60
N ARG A 677 -11.71 10.32 -24.17
CA ARG A 677 -10.54 10.92 -23.53
C ARG A 677 -10.97 11.82 -22.37
N PHE A 678 -10.22 11.76 -21.28
CA PHE A 678 -10.49 12.53 -20.07
C PHE A 678 -9.28 13.35 -19.65
N SER A 679 -9.53 14.50 -19.03
CA SER A 679 -8.55 15.19 -18.19
C SER A 679 -8.72 14.73 -16.75
N ILE A 680 -7.62 14.64 -15.99
CA ILE A 680 -7.68 14.54 -14.52
C ILE A 680 -6.86 15.68 -13.92
N SER A 681 -7.48 16.41 -13.00
CA SER A 681 -6.96 17.65 -12.44
C SER A 681 -6.86 17.48 -10.92
N ILE A 682 -5.71 17.76 -10.33
CA ILE A 682 -5.47 17.67 -8.87
C ILE A 682 -5.16 19.07 -8.32
N ASP A 683 -5.74 19.45 -7.17
CA ASP A 683 -5.41 20.71 -6.51
C ASP A 683 -4.04 20.57 -5.82
N TYR A 684 -3.07 21.34 -6.29
CA TYR A 684 -1.69 21.26 -5.79
C TYR A 684 -1.57 21.67 -4.32
N PHE A 685 -2.34 22.69 -3.90
CA PHE A 685 -2.23 23.28 -2.56
C PHE A 685 -3.10 22.58 -1.52
N ASP A 686 -3.94 21.63 -1.92
CA ASP A 686 -4.60 20.71 -1.00
C ASP A 686 -3.75 19.45 -0.73
N VAL A 687 -2.87 19.05 -1.66
CA VAL A 687 -2.00 17.86 -1.53
C VAL A 687 -0.59 18.17 -1.00
N TYR A 688 -0.13 19.42 -1.15
CA TYR A 688 1.10 19.96 -0.56
C TYR A 688 0.80 21.24 0.20
N ASP A 689 1.55 21.50 1.27
CA ASP A 689 1.52 22.79 1.94
C ASP A 689 2.40 23.84 1.23
N GLU A 690 2.45 25.07 1.75
CA GLU A 690 3.24 26.16 1.17
C GLU A 690 4.77 25.99 1.28
N ASN A 691 5.24 24.97 2.00
CA ASN A 691 6.65 24.60 2.14
C ASN A 691 7.04 23.43 1.22
N GLY A 692 6.09 22.86 0.47
CA GLY A 692 6.26 21.63 -0.30
C GLY A 692 6.18 20.36 0.56
N GLU A 693 5.72 20.46 1.81
CA GLU A 693 5.51 19.29 2.67
C GLU A 693 4.20 18.59 2.32
N LYS A 694 4.27 17.25 2.24
CA LYS A 694 3.17 16.39 1.83
C LYS A 694 2.04 16.40 2.86
N ARG A 695 0.82 16.76 2.44
CA ARG A 695 -0.40 16.63 3.24
C ARG A 695 -0.94 15.19 3.25
N ASP A 696 -2.09 14.98 3.89
CA ASP A 696 -2.74 13.67 3.99
C ASP A 696 -3.19 13.12 2.62
N TRP A 697 -2.34 12.29 2.01
CA TRP A 697 -2.64 11.64 0.74
C TRP A 697 -3.57 10.41 0.85
N SER A 698 -4.03 10.02 2.05
CA SER A 698 -5.09 8.99 2.15
C SER A 698 -6.38 9.47 1.48
N LYS A 699 -6.74 10.75 1.70
CA LYS A 699 -7.81 11.45 0.97
C LYS A 699 -7.54 11.52 -0.53
N LEU A 700 -6.32 11.90 -0.93
CA LEU A 700 -5.94 11.96 -2.34
C LEU A 700 -6.07 10.60 -3.05
N THR A 701 -5.76 9.50 -2.35
CA THR A 701 -5.98 8.14 -2.86
C THR A 701 -7.45 7.91 -3.16
N TYR A 702 -8.33 8.20 -2.18
CA TYR A 702 -9.77 8.05 -2.35
C TYR A 702 -10.30 8.88 -3.51
N THR A 703 -9.94 10.17 -3.58
CA THR A 703 -10.42 11.07 -4.63
C THR A 703 -9.88 10.67 -6.01
N ILE A 704 -8.62 10.24 -6.15
CA ILE A 704 -8.10 9.71 -7.44
C ILE A 704 -8.92 8.49 -7.89
N LEU A 705 -9.38 7.63 -6.98
CA LEU A 705 -10.23 6.49 -7.30
C LEU A 705 -11.68 6.91 -7.63
N HIS A 706 -12.22 7.92 -6.95
CA HIS A 706 -13.51 8.54 -7.27
C HIS A 706 -13.50 9.14 -8.69
N GLU A 707 -12.53 10.02 -8.98
CA GLU A 707 -12.37 10.62 -10.31
C GLU A 707 -12.14 9.56 -11.40
N TYR A 708 -11.34 8.54 -11.11
CA TYR A 708 -11.18 7.43 -12.04
C TYR A 708 -12.47 6.60 -12.20
N GLY A 709 -13.32 6.53 -11.18
CA GLY A 709 -14.68 6.01 -11.26
C GLY A 709 -15.50 6.73 -12.33
N HIS A 710 -15.43 8.06 -12.42
CA HIS A 710 -16.05 8.80 -13.53
C HIS A 710 -15.40 8.49 -14.89
N VAL A 711 -14.07 8.43 -14.98
CA VAL A 711 -13.38 8.05 -16.24
C VAL A 711 -13.81 6.67 -16.74
N LEU A 712 -14.00 5.70 -15.84
CA LEU A 712 -14.45 4.35 -16.14
C LEU A 712 -15.94 4.28 -16.46
N LEU A 713 -16.77 5.05 -15.74
CA LEU A 713 -18.22 4.91 -15.76
C LEU A 713 -18.94 5.93 -16.64
N GLU A 714 -18.23 6.85 -17.30
CA GLU A 714 -18.79 7.88 -18.20
C GLU A 714 -18.27 7.82 -19.65
N ASP A 715 -17.45 6.81 -19.94
CA ASP A 715 -16.81 6.64 -21.23
C ASP A 715 -17.78 6.23 -22.37
N GLU A 716 -17.24 6.09 -23.58
CA GLU A 716 -18.00 5.69 -24.78
C GLU A 716 -18.60 4.28 -24.74
N THR A 717 -18.17 3.43 -23.80
CA THR A 717 -18.74 2.09 -23.58
C THR A 717 -19.98 2.15 -22.67
N GLN A 718 -20.05 3.15 -21.80
CA GLN A 718 -21.17 3.36 -20.88
C GLN A 718 -22.20 4.37 -21.43
N ILE A 719 -21.77 5.33 -22.26
CA ILE A 719 -22.57 6.49 -22.68
C ILE A 719 -22.45 6.80 -24.17
N ASP A 720 -23.59 6.82 -24.85
CA ASP A 720 -23.80 7.35 -26.19
C ASP A 720 -24.26 8.82 -26.15
N LEU A 721 -23.29 9.74 -26.32
CA LEU A 721 -23.52 11.18 -26.42
C LEU A 721 -24.25 11.62 -27.71
N THR A 722 -24.55 10.71 -28.65
CA THR A 722 -25.43 11.01 -29.79
C THR A 722 -26.92 10.89 -29.44
N VAL A 723 -27.23 10.24 -28.31
CA VAL A 723 -28.60 10.06 -27.79
C VAL A 723 -28.84 10.90 -26.53
N GLY A 724 -27.90 10.91 -25.59
CA GLY A 724 -27.95 11.74 -24.38
C GLY A 724 -27.65 13.21 -24.63
N ARG A 725 -27.99 14.08 -23.67
CA ARG A 725 -27.60 15.51 -23.70
C ARG A 725 -26.19 15.77 -23.17
N ASP A 726 -25.74 14.91 -22.27
CA ASP A 726 -24.46 14.93 -21.55
C ASP A 726 -24.22 13.53 -20.94
N THR A 727 -23.13 13.36 -20.17
CA THR A 727 -22.79 12.09 -19.50
C THR A 727 -23.71 11.75 -18.31
N HIS A 728 -24.63 12.63 -17.93
CA HIS A 728 -25.53 12.41 -16.81
C HIS A 728 -26.96 12.03 -17.27
N ASP A 729 -27.31 12.26 -18.53
CA ASP A 729 -28.64 11.94 -19.07
C ASP A 729 -28.86 10.42 -19.27
N PRO A 730 -29.78 9.78 -18.54
CA PRO A 730 -30.01 8.33 -18.63
C PRO A 730 -30.53 7.88 -20.00
N ALA A 731 -31.02 8.81 -20.83
CA ALA A 731 -31.37 8.51 -22.22
C ALA A 731 -30.16 8.09 -23.07
N GLY A 732 -28.94 8.54 -22.71
CA GLY A 732 -27.70 8.19 -23.38
C GLY A 732 -27.00 6.95 -22.83
N PHE A 733 -27.48 6.32 -21.76
CA PHE A 733 -26.80 5.17 -21.17
C PHE A 733 -26.94 3.93 -22.07
N VAL A 734 -25.81 3.32 -22.42
CA VAL A 734 -25.72 2.19 -23.36
C VAL A 734 -26.44 0.96 -22.82
N GLU A 735 -27.24 0.31 -23.66
CA GLU A 735 -28.02 -0.88 -23.29
C GLU A 735 -27.09 -2.05 -22.95
N GLY A 736 -27.25 -2.61 -21.75
CA GLY A 736 -26.41 -3.69 -21.24
C GLY A 736 -25.10 -3.24 -20.58
N ALA A 737 -24.78 -1.95 -20.57
CA ALA A 737 -23.60 -1.43 -19.88
C ALA A 737 -23.77 -1.40 -18.35
N PHE A 738 -22.65 -1.46 -17.63
CA PHE A 738 -22.61 -1.51 -16.16
C PHE A 738 -23.32 -0.29 -15.53
N ARG A 739 -23.01 0.93 -16.01
CA ARG A 739 -23.66 2.20 -15.59
C ARG A 739 -25.18 2.09 -15.68
N ARG A 740 -25.70 1.52 -16.77
CA ARG A 740 -27.14 1.38 -16.99
C ARG A 740 -27.77 0.36 -16.05
N ALA A 741 -27.12 -0.78 -15.85
CA ALA A 741 -27.61 -1.81 -14.94
C ALA A 741 -27.62 -1.33 -13.47
N PHE A 742 -26.61 -0.55 -13.04
CA PHE A 742 -26.59 0.09 -11.73
C PHE A 742 -27.69 1.15 -11.60
N TYR A 743 -27.87 2.02 -12.61
CA TYR A 743 -28.96 3.00 -12.64
C TYR A 743 -30.35 2.35 -12.51
N ASP A 744 -30.62 1.31 -13.31
CA ASP A 744 -31.90 0.61 -13.31
C ASP A 744 -32.17 -0.16 -12.00
N ALA A 745 -31.11 -0.55 -11.27
CA ALA A 745 -31.20 -1.21 -9.96
C ALA A 745 -31.44 -0.24 -8.80
N PHE A 746 -30.79 0.93 -8.78
CA PHE A 746 -30.72 1.80 -7.59
C PHE A 746 -31.29 3.22 -7.77
N TRP A 747 -31.26 3.77 -8.98
CA TRP A 747 -31.55 5.21 -9.21
C TRP A 747 -32.79 5.49 -10.06
N ARG A 748 -33.35 4.50 -10.74
CA ARG A 748 -34.49 4.69 -11.67
C ARG A 748 -35.71 5.39 -11.05
N GLU A 749 -35.94 5.26 -9.75
CA GLU A 749 -37.04 5.93 -9.04
C GLU A 749 -36.69 7.35 -8.55
N LEU A 750 -35.39 7.66 -8.39
CA LEU A 750 -34.87 8.98 -8.02
C LEU A 750 -34.60 9.89 -9.24
N GLY A 751 -34.32 9.31 -10.41
CA GLY A 751 -33.85 10.04 -11.57
C GLY A 751 -32.34 10.28 -11.50
N VAL A 752 -31.88 11.51 -11.74
CA VAL A 752 -30.43 11.85 -11.73
C VAL A 752 -29.98 12.65 -10.50
N SER A 753 -30.92 13.07 -9.64
CA SER A 753 -30.61 13.81 -8.42
C SER A 753 -31.39 13.27 -7.22
N GLY A 754 -30.65 12.95 -6.17
CA GLY A 754 -31.15 12.45 -4.88
C GLY A 754 -31.30 13.57 -3.85
N ALA A 755 -31.45 14.83 -4.28
CA ALA A 755 -31.46 15.99 -3.38
C ALA A 755 -32.47 15.83 -2.22
N GLY A 756 -31.96 15.79 -0.99
CA GLY A 756 -32.73 15.57 0.23
C GLY A 756 -33.23 14.13 0.43
N ASP A 757 -32.75 13.13 -0.32
CA ASP A 757 -32.99 11.71 -0.06
C ASP A 757 -32.07 11.16 1.02
N TYR A 758 -30.82 11.65 1.09
CA TYR A 758 -29.88 11.30 2.16
C TYR A 758 -30.50 11.45 3.56
N ASP A 759 -31.16 12.58 3.83
CA ASP A 759 -31.77 12.87 5.13
C ASP A 759 -32.97 11.96 5.45
N ARG A 760 -33.52 11.27 4.44
CA ARG A 760 -34.63 10.30 4.57
C ARG A 760 -34.15 8.84 4.63
N SER A 761 -33.06 8.54 3.91
CA SER A 761 -32.58 7.19 3.62
C SER A 761 -31.05 7.18 3.48
N PRO A 762 -30.27 7.50 4.53
CA PRO A 762 -28.82 7.70 4.40
C PRO A 762 -28.11 6.41 4.00
N THR A 763 -28.53 5.26 4.52
CA THR A 763 -28.04 3.92 4.16
C THR A 763 -28.38 3.47 2.72
N HIS A 764 -28.91 4.38 1.90
CA HIS A 764 -28.99 4.22 0.46
C HIS A 764 -27.63 4.48 -0.21
N TYR A 765 -26.77 5.30 0.39
CA TYR A 765 -25.53 5.80 -0.20
C TYR A 765 -24.31 5.29 0.57
N VAL A 766 -23.18 5.09 -0.11
CA VAL A 766 -21.95 4.62 0.57
C VAL A 766 -21.30 5.71 1.41
N SER A 767 -21.49 6.99 1.03
CA SER A 767 -21.15 8.18 1.81
C SER A 767 -22.23 9.26 1.62
N ARG A 768 -22.12 10.37 2.36
CA ARG A 768 -22.96 11.56 2.16
C ARG A 768 -22.66 12.31 0.85
N TYR A 769 -21.44 12.20 0.33
CA TYR A 769 -20.98 12.95 -0.85
C TYR A 769 -21.74 12.51 -2.11
N GLY A 770 -21.76 11.20 -2.39
CA GLY A 770 -22.46 10.63 -3.54
C GLY A 770 -23.98 10.89 -3.58
N ALA A 771 -24.61 11.21 -2.45
CA ALA A 771 -26.07 11.18 -2.33
C ALA A 771 -26.85 12.20 -3.19
N ASN A 772 -26.19 13.28 -3.63
CA ASN A 772 -26.87 14.35 -4.37
C ASN A 772 -27.14 14.00 -5.84
N TYR A 773 -26.28 13.20 -6.47
CA TYR A 773 -26.34 12.93 -7.92
C TYR A 773 -25.91 11.50 -8.26
N PHE A 774 -26.53 10.96 -9.32
CA PHE A 774 -26.26 9.60 -9.78
C PHE A 774 -24.78 9.33 -10.14
N HIS A 775 -24.14 10.29 -10.81
CA HIS A 775 -22.74 10.14 -11.24
C HIS A 775 -21.79 10.08 -10.03
N GLU A 776 -22.03 10.93 -9.02
CA GLU A 776 -21.24 10.92 -7.79
C GLU A 776 -21.44 9.62 -7.01
N ASP A 777 -22.68 9.14 -6.78
CA ASP A 777 -22.92 7.89 -6.04
C ASP A 777 -22.27 6.66 -6.68
N ILE A 778 -22.27 6.54 -8.02
CA ILE A 778 -21.67 5.37 -8.68
C ILE A 778 -20.13 5.42 -8.65
N ALA A 779 -19.53 6.62 -8.75
CA ALA A 779 -18.08 6.82 -8.61
C ALA A 779 -17.60 6.63 -7.16
N ASP A 780 -18.36 7.16 -6.19
CA ASP A 780 -18.13 7.03 -4.75
C ASP A 780 -18.26 5.55 -4.33
N THR A 781 -19.28 4.84 -4.85
CA THR A 781 -19.40 3.38 -4.67
C THR A 781 -18.20 2.63 -5.23
N PHE A 782 -17.68 3.02 -6.40
CA PHE A 782 -16.48 2.40 -6.97
C PHE A 782 -15.24 2.61 -6.07
N ALA A 783 -15.00 3.83 -5.57
CA ALA A 783 -13.88 4.12 -4.67
C ALA A 783 -13.95 3.28 -3.39
N VAL A 784 -15.12 3.24 -2.72
CA VAL A 784 -15.34 2.42 -1.51
C VAL A 784 -15.21 0.92 -1.81
N PHE A 785 -15.68 0.45 -2.97
CA PHE A 785 -15.53 -0.95 -3.40
C PHE A 785 -14.05 -1.34 -3.60
N VAL A 786 -13.25 -0.47 -4.21
CA VAL A 786 -11.83 -0.72 -4.42
C VAL A 786 -11.07 -0.76 -3.10
N LEU A 787 -11.38 0.14 -2.17
CA LEU A 787 -10.64 0.29 -0.92
C LEU A 787 -11.10 -0.65 0.21
N GLY A 788 -12.38 -0.98 0.28
CA GLY A 788 -13.00 -1.80 1.33
C GLY A 788 -12.98 -3.31 1.09
N GLY A 789 -13.39 -4.06 2.13
CA GLY A 789 -13.69 -5.50 2.06
C GLY A 789 -15.04 -5.84 1.38
N GLU A 790 -15.40 -7.12 1.34
CA GLU A 790 -16.75 -7.53 0.91
C GLU A 790 -17.76 -7.29 2.05
N PRO A 791 -18.83 -6.48 1.85
CA PRO A 791 -19.70 -6.07 2.93
C PRO A 791 -20.86 -7.05 3.24
N GLY A 792 -21.47 -6.90 4.42
CA GLY A 792 -22.68 -7.63 4.85
C GLY A 792 -23.94 -7.27 4.04
N LYS A 793 -25.06 -7.99 4.21
CA LYS A 793 -26.31 -7.72 3.46
C LYS A 793 -27.41 -7.14 4.33
N ASN A 794 -27.22 -5.89 4.77
CA ASN A 794 -28.13 -5.20 5.68
C ASN A 794 -28.70 -3.89 5.10
N THR A 795 -28.01 -3.24 4.16
CA THR A 795 -28.36 -1.93 3.59
C THR A 795 -28.32 -1.93 2.05
N VAL A 796 -28.84 -0.86 1.43
CA VAL A 796 -28.77 -0.68 -0.03
C VAL A 796 -27.37 -0.22 -0.45
N ALA A 797 -26.67 0.58 0.37
CA ALA A 797 -25.26 0.92 0.17
C ALA A 797 -24.37 -0.34 0.04
N GLU A 798 -24.53 -1.33 0.91
CA GLU A 798 -23.81 -2.60 0.79
C GLU A 798 -24.28 -3.45 -0.40
N GLU A 799 -25.54 -3.33 -0.86
CA GLU A 799 -25.99 -3.98 -2.10
C GLU A 799 -25.39 -3.32 -3.35
N LYS A 800 -25.18 -1.99 -3.35
CA LYS A 800 -24.42 -1.27 -4.37
C LYS A 800 -22.96 -1.73 -4.41
N LEU A 801 -22.28 -1.81 -3.26
CA LEU A 801 -20.92 -2.36 -3.18
C LEU A 801 -20.85 -3.80 -3.69
N ARG A 802 -21.80 -4.67 -3.30
CA ARG A 802 -21.90 -6.03 -3.85
C ARG A 802 -22.26 -6.10 -5.33
N PHE A 803 -22.82 -5.04 -5.91
CA PHE A 803 -23.07 -4.99 -7.34
C PHE A 803 -21.73 -4.98 -8.10
N PHE A 804 -20.77 -4.19 -7.63
CA PHE A 804 -19.38 -4.21 -8.14
C PHE A 804 -18.68 -5.55 -7.85
N TRP A 805 -18.82 -6.14 -6.65
CA TRP A 805 -18.24 -7.46 -6.35
C TRP A 805 -18.75 -8.63 -7.22
N ARG A 806 -19.90 -8.47 -7.89
CA ARG A 806 -20.44 -9.49 -8.82
C ARG A 806 -19.92 -9.33 -10.24
N ASP A 807 -19.23 -8.25 -10.55
CA ASP A 807 -18.72 -7.94 -11.88
C ASP A 807 -17.24 -8.31 -11.97
N PRO A 808 -16.85 -9.28 -12.82
CA PRO A 808 -15.47 -9.76 -12.90
C PRO A 808 -14.46 -8.67 -13.26
N ASP A 809 -14.84 -7.75 -14.17
CA ASP A 809 -13.93 -6.72 -14.66
C ASP A 809 -13.69 -5.67 -13.57
N MET A 810 -14.72 -5.30 -12.81
CA MET A 810 -14.60 -4.46 -11.61
C MET A 810 -13.72 -5.13 -10.54
N THR A 811 -13.90 -6.43 -10.27
CA THR A 811 -13.05 -7.14 -9.29
C THR A 811 -11.59 -7.26 -9.73
N ALA A 812 -11.31 -7.47 -11.02
CA ALA A 812 -9.95 -7.52 -11.54
C ALA A 812 -9.25 -6.16 -11.45
N LEU A 813 -9.96 -5.08 -11.83
CA LEU A 813 -9.48 -3.70 -11.70
C LEU A 813 -9.23 -3.32 -10.23
N ARG A 814 -10.14 -3.69 -9.32
CA ARG A 814 -9.94 -3.57 -7.87
C ARG A 814 -8.65 -4.25 -7.44
N SER A 815 -8.44 -5.52 -7.82
CA SER A 815 -7.24 -6.27 -7.42
C SER A 815 -5.95 -5.61 -7.91
N ALA A 816 -5.90 -5.14 -9.17
CA ALA A 816 -4.72 -4.47 -9.72
C ALA A 816 -4.42 -3.12 -9.04
N VAL A 817 -5.44 -2.30 -8.79
CA VAL A 817 -5.29 -1.03 -8.07
C VAL A 817 -4.85 -1.27 -6.63
N ARG A 818 -5.42 -2.28 -5.97
CA ARG A 818 -5.03 -2.64 -4.61
C ARG A 818 -3.62 -3.23 -4.55
N GLU A 819 -3.21 -4.07 -5.49
CA GLU A 819 -1.82 -4.54 -5.58
C GLU A 819 -0.83 -3.38 -5.65
N ASN A 820 -1.10 -2.36 -6.48
CA ASN A 820 -0.29 -1.14 -6.54
C ASN A 820 -0.24 -0.38 -5.20
N LEU A 821 -1.37 -0.33 -4.48
CA LEU A 821 -1.48 0.26 -3.14
C LEU A 821 -0.87 -0.59 -2.02
N GLY A 822 -0.42 -1.83 -2.30
CA GLY A 822 0.01 -2.78 -1.27
C GLY A 822 -1.16 -3.39 -0.46
N LEU A 823 -2.36 -3.40 -1.04
CA LEU A 823 -3.64 -3.81 -0.47
C LEU A 823 -4.20 -5.15 -1.04
N GLU A 824 -3.39 -5.94 -1.75
CA GLU A 824 -3.68 -7.35 -2.09
C GLU A 824 -2.45 -8.25 -1.89
N TRP A 825 -2.64 -9.57 -1.88
CA TRP A 825 -1.54 -10.54 -1.82
C TRP A 825 -1.03 -10.94 -3.20
N PRO A 826 0.30 -11.17 -3.36
CA PRO A 826 0.80 -11.88 -4.53
C PRO A 826 0.31 -13.33 -4.50
N GLU A 827 -0.25 -13.80 -5.62
CA GLU A 827 -0.47 -15.23 -5.81
C GLU A 827 0.85 -16.01 -5.77
N ARG A 828 0.73 -17.26 -5.37
CA ARG A 828 1.82 -18.11 -4.89
C ARG A 828 2.73 -18.59 -6.03
N ALA A 829 3.83 -17.89 -6.26
CA ALA A 829 4.95 -18.42 -7.05
C ALA A 829 5.68 -19.54 -6.27
N ASP A 830 5.87 -20.69 -6.93
CA ASP A 830 6.70 -21.77 -6.41
C ASP A 830 8.18 -21.32 -6.29
N THR A 831 8.90 -21.87 -5.33
CA THR A 831 10.17 -21.31 -4.84
C THR A 831 11.32 -21.25 -5.85
N SER A 832 11.79 -20.05 -6.23
CA SER A 832 13.22 -19.81 -6.58
C SER A 832 13.64 -18.34 -6.52
N SER A 833 14.64 -18.05 -5.67
CA SER A 833 15.34 -16.75 -5.51
C SER A 833 16.15 -16.33 -6.76
N SER A 834 16.74 -15.14 -6.95
CA SER A 834 17.19 -14.07 -6.02
C SER A 834 17.60 -12.79 -6.79
N SER A 835 17.51 -11.60 -6.18
CA SER A 835 18.22 -10.38 -6.61
C SER A 835 19.67 -10.32 -6.08
N PRO A 836 20.59 -9.57 -6.73
CA PRO A 836 21.79 -9.06 -6.04
C PRO A 836 22.12 -7.57 -6.29
N THR A 837 22.81 -6.97 -5.31
CA THR A 837 23.25 -5.56 -5.26
C THR A 837 24.81 -5.47 -5.27
N PRO A 838 25.46 -4.45 -5.87
CA PRO A 838 26.94 -4.34 -6.00
C PRO A 838 27.61 -3.52 -4.87
N PRO A 839 28.95 -3.23 -4.85
CA PRO A 839 30.16 -3.87 -5.44
C PRO A 839 31.36 -4.06 -4.45
N VAL A 840 32.51 -4.61 -4.91
CA VAL A 840 33.93 -4.09 -4.76
C VAL A 840 34.98 -5.18 -5.13
N ALA A 841 36.04 -4.77 -5.85
CA ALA A 841 37.04 -5.61 -6.54
C ALA A 841 38.23 -6.08 -5.63
N ALA A 842 39.02 -7.11 -5.97
CA ALA A 842 39.83 -7.24 -7.19
C ALA A 842 39.86 -8.65 -7.81
N ALA A 843 39.79 -8.80 -9.13
CA ALA A 843 38.80 -8.15 -9.97
C ALA A 843 37.92 -9.27 -10.53
N LEU A 844 36.60 -9.20 -10.30
CA LEU A 844 35.64 -10.13 -10.91
C LEU A 844 35.83 -10.15 -12.43
N GLU A 845 36.07 -8.98 -13.01
CA GLU A 845 36.49 -8.70 -14.39
C GLU A 845 37.66 -9.57 -14.89
N GLU A 846 38.70 -9.87 -14.08
CA GLU A 846 39.83 -10.70 -14.51
C GLU A 846 39.45 -12.19 -14.54
N LEU A 847 38.68 -12.66 -13.56
CA LEU A 847 38.13 -14.02 -13.55
C LEU A 847 37.12 -14.21 -14.69
N GLU A 848 36.27 -13.22 -14.91
CA GLU A 848 35.29 -13.16 -15.99
C GLU A 848 35.97 -13.22 -17.36
N GLN A 849 36.98 -12.37 -17.58
CA GLN A 849 37.81 -12.40 -18.78
C GLN A 849 38.46 -13.78 -18.97
N LYS A 850 39.01 -14.41 -17.92
CA LYS A 850 39.67 -15.71 -18.02
C LYS A 850 38.71 -16.88 -18.24
N LEU A 851 37.51 -16.82 -17.68
CA LEU A 851 36.44 -17.77 -17.96
C LEU A 851 35.94 -17.61 -19.40
N MET A 852 35.71 -16.38 -19.85
CA MET A 852 35.28 -16.09 -21.21
C MET A 852 36.34 -16.47 -22.26
N GLU A 853 37.62 -16.14 -22.05
CA GLU A 853 38.73 -16.59 -22.90
C GLU A 853 38.77 -18.12 -23.02
N ALA A 854 38.61 -18.84 -21.90
CA ALA A 854 38.61 -20.31 -21.89
C ALA A 854 37.39 -20.91 -22.58
N ILE A 855 36.19 -20.33 -22.35
CA ILE A 855 34.94 -20.76 -22.98
C ILE A 855 35.00 -20.56 -24.50
N VAL A 856 35.44 -19.39 -24.97
CA VAL A 856 35.66 -19.08 -26.39
C VAL A 856 36.65 -20.04 -27.04
N ALA A 857 37.74 -20.37 -26.35
CA ALA A 857 38.74 -21.34 -26.82
C ALA A 857 38.28 -22.80 -26.73
N VAL A 858 37.17 -23.08 -26.02
CA VAL A 858 36.71 -24.43 -25.63
C VAL A 858 37.77 -25.20 -24.80
N GLU A 859 38.53 -24.47 -23.99
CA GLU A 859 39.59 -24.98 -23.12
C GLU A 859 39.18 -24.95 -21.64
N GLN A 860 39.95 -25.61 -20.77
CA GLN A 860 39.75 -25.46 -19.32
C GLN A 860 40.42 -24.17 -18.84
N PRO A 861 39.74 -23.34 -18.02
CA PRO A 861 40.31 -22.09 -17.54
C PRO A 861 41.55 -22.33 -16.68
N PRO A 862 42.54 -21.42 -16.71
CA PRO A 862 43.74 -21.52 -15.89
C PRO A 862 43.41 -21.43 -14.40
N ALA A 863 44.27 -22.01 -13.55
CA ALA A 863 44.15 -21.84 -12.11
C ALA A 863 44.54 -20.41 -11.71
N LEU A 864 43.69 -19.75 -10.90
CA LEU A 864 43.80 -18.31 -10.60
C LEU A 864 44.07 -18.07 -9.11
N ALA A 865 44.86 -17.03 -8.82
CA ALA A 865 45.15 -16.58 -7.46
C ALA A 865 44.18 -15.47 -7.05
N CYS A 866 43.14 -15.81 -6.28
CA CYS A 866 42.10 -14.86 -5.88
C CYS A 866 42.55 -13.98 -4.70
N ALA A 867 42.29 -12.67 -4.76
CA ALA A 867 42.71 -11.69 -3.77
C ALA A 867 41.56 -11.16 -2.90
N ALA A 868 40.98 -12.02 -2.05
CA ALA A 868 40.03 -11.60 -1.01
C ALA A 868 40.19 -12.44 0.28
N PRO A 869 40.16 -11.82 1.48
CA PRO A 869 40.16 -12.54 2.75
C PRO A 869 38.75 -12.90 3.23
N VAL A 870 38.64 -13.98 4.02
CA VAL A 870 37.43 -14.53 4.68
C VAL A 870 36.52 -15.38 3.77
N GLY A 871 36.31 -16.65 4.17
CA GLY A 871 35.18 -17.48 3.69
C GLY A 871 35.37 -18.27 2.38
N SER A 872 36.13 -19.38 2.40
CA SER A 872 36.32 -20.24 1.21
C SER A 872 35.06 -20.95 0.68
N ALA A 873 33.90 -20.82 1.35
CA ALA A 873 32.65 -21.48 0.98
C ALA A 873 31.76 -20.66 0.02
N GLU A 874 31.92 -19.34 -0.04
CA GLU A 874 31.09 -18.46 -0.89
C GLU A 874 31.65 -18.30 -2.31
N LEU A 875 32.97 -18.46 -2.47
CA LEU A 875 33.65 -18.29 -3.76
C LEU A 875 33.13 -19.25 -4.85
N PRO A 876 32.88 -20.56 -4.62
CA PRO A 876 32.32 -21.43 -5.66
C PRO A 876 30.93 -20.97 -6.15
N MET A 877 30.10 -20.41 -5.27
CA MET A 877 28.79 -19.86 -5.65
C MET A 877 28.96 -18.57 -6.45
N ALA A 878 29.84 -17.66 -6.03
CA ALA A 878 30.14 -16.43 -6.78
C ALA A 878 30.70 -16.73 -8.18
N VAL A 879 31.59 -17.72 -8.32
CA VAL A 879 32.12 -18.19 -9.60
C VAL A 879 31.02 -18.80 -10.47
N LYS A 880 30.09 -19.57 -9.87
CA LYS A 880 28.97 -20.18 -10.59
C LYS A 880 27.96 -19.13 -11.06
N ASN A 881 27.67 -18.11 -10.24
CA ASN A 881 26.84 -16.98 -10.60
C ASN A 881 27.47 -16.14 -11.73
N LEU A 882 28.78 -15.88 -11.67
CA LEU A 882 29.53 -15.20 -12.73
C LEU A 882 29.47 -15.99 -14.04
N TYR A 883 29.66 -17.30 -13.99
CA TYR A 883 29.54 -18.19 -15.15
C TYR A 883 28.12 -18.16 -15.74
N TYR A 884 27.07 -18.14 -14.92
CA TYR A 884 25.71 -17.95 -15.42
C TYR A 884 25.46 -16.54 -15.99
N SER A 885 26.12 -15.48 -15.48
CA SER A 885 26.11 -14.15 -16.12
C SER A 885 26.73 -14.22 -17.51
N ILE A 886 27.94 -14.80 -17.65
CA ILE A 886 28.60 -14.95 -18.95
C ILE A 886 27.71 -15.70 -19.95
N LEU A 887 26.98 -16.74 -19.53
CA LEU A 887 26.04 -17.46 -20.41
C LEU A 887 24.73 -16.72 -20.70
N SER A 888 24.37 -15.74 -19.88
CA SER A 888 23.24 -14.83 -20.10
C SER A 888 23.62 -13.73 -21.08
N ASP A 889 24.80 -13.15 -20.92
CA ASP A 889 25.35 -12.06 -21.74
C ASP A 889 25.84 -12.58 -23.12
N HIS A 890 26.30 -13.83 -23.16
CA HIS A 890 26.77 -14.53 -24.37
C HIS A 890 26.04 -15.87 -24.57
N PRO A 891 24.78 -15.86 -25.07
CA PRO A 891 23.99 -17.08 -25.32
C PRO A 891 24.65 -18.06 -26.30
N GLU A 892 25.52 -17.58 -27.20
CA GLU A 892 26.32 -18.40 -28.09
C GLU A 892 27.29 -19.34 -27.35
N TYR A 893 27.59 -19.08 -26.06
CA TYR A 893 28.47 -19.87 -25.20
C TYR A 893 27.78 -21.00 -24.43
N LYS A 894 26.46 -21.15 -24.50
CA LYS A 894 25.68 -22.17 -23.76
C LYS A 894 26.07 -23.64 -24.02
N TYR A 895 26.96 -23.91 -24.99
CA TYR A 895 27.61 -25.21 -25.13
C TYR A 895 28.57 -25.54 -23.98
N ALA A 896 29.03 -24.55 -23.21
CA ALA A 896 29.56 -24.74 -21.87
C ALA A 896 28.37 -24.93 -20.92
N TYR A 897 27.96 -26.17 -20.64
CA TYR A 897 26.68 -26.49 -20.00
C TYR A 897 26.74 -26.73 -18.48
N ASP A 898 27.94 -26.88 -17.94
CA ASP A 898 28.18 -26.93 -16.50
C ASP A 898 29.51 -26.27 -16.14
N LEU A 899 29.59 -25.74 -14.92
CA LEU A 899 30.86 -25.34 -14.30
C LEU A 899 30.89 -25.84 -12.86
N THR A 900 31.97 -26.53 -12.53
CA THR A 900 32.34 -26.87 -11.15
C THR A 900 33.61 -26.12 -10.77
N SER A 901 33.66 -25.54 -9.57
CA SER A 901 34.83 -24.79 -9.09
C SER A 901 35.23 -25.22 -7.68
N GLU A 902 36.53 -25.34 -7.45
CA GLU A 902 37.14 -25.71 -6.17
C GLU A 902 38.35 -24.83 -5.86
N VAL A 903 38.61 -24.58 -4.58
CA VAL A 903 39.84 -23.92 -4.12
C VAL A 903 40.78 -25.00 -3.62
N GLY A 904 41.94 -25.15 -4.27
CA GLY A 904 42.92 -26.16 -3.88
C GLY A 904 43.67 -25.81 -2.59
N GLU A 905 44.37 -26.79 -2.01
CA GLU A 905 45.21 -26.60 -0.81
C GLU A 905 46.35 -25.59 -1.01
N ASP A 906 46.72 -25.32 -2.27
CA ASP A 906 47.69 -24.28 -2.67
C ASP A 906 47.09 -22.88 -2.78
N GLY A 907 45.80 -22.70 -2.47
CA GLY A 907 45.10 -21.42 -2.50
C GLY A 907 44.67 -20.96 -3.89
N LEU A 908 44.84 -21.79 -4.93
CA LEU A 908 44.40 -21.46 -6.28
C LEU A 908 42.97 -21.94 -6.54
N LEU A 909 42.15 -21.05 -7.09
CA LEU A 909 40.84 -21.38 -7.64
C LEU A 909 41.05 -22.18 -8.94
N ARG A 910 40.43 -23.36 -9.00
CA ARG A 910 40.37 -24.23 -10.18
C ARG A 910 38.92 -24.32 -10.62
N CYS A 911 38.65 -23.89 -11.84
CA CYS A 911 37.35 -24.06 -12.47
C CYS A 911 37.45 -25.16 -13.53
N LYS A 912 36.41 -25.98 -13.64
CA LYS A 912 36.28 -26.99 -14.68
C LYS A 912 34.95 -26.76 -15.40
N VAL A 913 35.04 -26.46 -16.68
CA VAL A 913 33.90 -26.26 -17.58
C VAL A 913 33.57 -27.58 -18.27
N SER A 914 32.29 -27.96 -18.29
CA SER A 914 31.79 -29.09 -19.07
C SER A 914 31.25 -28.56 -20.40
N TYR A 915 31.90 -28.95 -21.50
CA TYR A 915 31.50 -28.56 -22.85
C TYR A 915 30.73 -29.69 -23.54
N MET A 916 29.70 -29.33 -24.31
CA MET A 916 28.94 -30.28 -25.12
C MET A 916 29.86 -30.95 -26.16
N PRO A 917 29.77 -32.28 -26.39
CA PRO A 917 30.72 -33.00 -27.24
C PRO A 917 30.82 -32.52 -28.69
N TYR A 918 29.78 -31.91 -29.25
CA TYR A 918 29.80 -31.40 -30.62
C TYR A 918 30.77 -30.23 -30.84
N ARG A 919 31.07 -29.46 -29.78
CA ARG A 919 32.03 -28.34 -29.82
C ARG A 919 33.47 -28.74 -29.55
N THR A 920 33.67 -29.84 -28.81
CA THR A 920 35.00 -30.39 -28.49
C THR A 920 35.43 -31.52 -29.41
N GLY A 921 34.49 -32.11 -30.16
CA GLY A 921 34.65 -33.40 -30.84
C GLY A 921 34.68 -34.61 -29.89
N ALA A 922 34.61 -34.40 -28.57
CA ALA A 922 34.88 -35.41 -27.54
C ALA A 922 33.62 -36.21 -27.14
N TYR A 923 32.96 -36.84 -28.13
CA TYR A 923 31.85 -37.75 -27.87
C TYR A 923 32.28 -38.96 -27.03
N PRO A 924 31.41 -39.48 -26.12
CA PRO A 924 31.72 -40.67 -25.34
C PRO A 924 32.17 -41.84 -26.22
N ALA A 925 33.15 -42.62 -25.76
CA ALA A 925 33.72 -43.70 -26.55
C ALA A 925 32.66 -44.76 -26.89
N GLY A 926 32.38 -44.93 -28.20
CA GLY A 926 31.36 -45.85 -28.69
C GLY A 926 29.93 -45.27 -28.76
N PHE A 927 29.74 -43.99 -28.46
CA PHE A 927 28.44 -43.31 -28.55
C PHE A 927 27.75 -43.55 -29.90
N GLN A 928 26.46 -43.91 -29.87
CA GLN A 928 25.61 -44.13 -31.04
C GLN A 928 24.42 -43.16 -30.95
N GLY A 929 24.39 -42.17 -31.84
CA GLY A 929 23.29 -41.21 -31.97
C GLY A 929 23.06 -40.88 -33.43
N ILE A 930 21.84 -40.43 -33.75
CA ILE A 930 21.45 -40.04 -35.12
C ILE A 930 22.22 -38.78 -35.49
N GLU A 931 22.90 -38.77 -36.65
CA GLU A 931 23.68 -37.61 -37.07
C GLU A 931 22.77 -36.42 -37.45
N VAL A 932 23.16 -35.24 -36.98
CA VAL A 932 22.45 -33.95 -37.10
C VAL A 932 23.44 -32.90 -37.55
N ASP A 933 23.35 -32.51 -38.81
CA ASP A 933 24.20 -31.52 -39.50
C ASP A 933 23.53 -30.15 -39.68
N GLY A 934 22.25 -30.01 -39.35
CA GLY A 934 21.49 -28.76 -39.45
C GLY A 934 20.27 -28.71 -38.51
N LEU A 935 19.62 -27.55 -38.42
CA LEU A 935 18.41 -27.36 -37.62
C LEU A 935 17.19 -28.05 -38.24
N ASP A 936 17.13 -28.09 -39.57
CA ASP A 936 16.17 -28.86 -40.36
C ASP A 936 16.25 -30.35 -39.99
N ARG A 937 17.47 -30.92 -40.00
CA ARG A 937 17.73 -32.31 -39.64
C ARG A 937 17.41 -32.59 -38.16
N LEU A 938 17.71 -31.63 -37.26
CA LEU A 938 17.35 -31.72 -35.84
C LEU A 938 15.82 -31.81 -35.65
N VAL A 939 15.05 -30.98 -36.37
CA VAL A 939 13.59 -30.96 -36.35
C VAL A 939 12.99 -32.23 -36.96
N GLU A 940 13.56 -32.74 -38.05
CA GLU A 940 13.14 -34.01 -38.66
C GLU A 940 13.31 -35.17 -37.67
N VAL A 941 14.47 -35.25 -37.00
CA VAL A 941 14.77 -36.29 -36.00
C VAL A 941 13.87 -36.17 -34.77
N ALA A 942 13.58 -34.94 -34.32
CA ALA A 942 12.62 -34.71 -33.24
C ALA A 942 11.21 -35.19 -33.61
N ARG A 943 10.70 -34.78 -34.78
CA ARG A 943 9.37 -35.16 -35.29
C ARG A 943 9.22 -36.68 -35.45
N GLY A 944 10.23 -37.34 -36.02
CA GLY A 944 10.26 -38.79 -36.17
C GLY A 944 10.41 -39.57 -34.84
N GLY A 945 10.84 -38.90 -33.78
CA GLY A 945 11.18 -39.52 -32.50
C GLY A 945 10.21 -39.27 -31.33
N LEU A 946 9.10 -38.54 -31.53
CA LEU A 946 8.18 -38.07 -30.48
C LEU A 946 7.63 -39.14 -29.51
N SER A 947 7.68 -40.43 -29.86
CA SER A 947 7.29 -41.54 -28.97
C SER A 947 8.36 -41.95 -27.96
N GLN A 948 9.62 -41.58 -28.20
CA GLN A 948 10.76 -41.87 -27.34
C GLN A 948 10.88 -40.82 -26.22
N GLU A 949 11.57 -41.16 -25.14
CA GLU A 949 11.85 -40.22 -24.02
C GLU A 949 13.10 -39.39 -24.24
N SER A 950 14.08 -40.03 -24.86
CA SER A 950 15.37 -39.48 -25.21
C SER A 950 15.73 -40.07 -26.56
N ILE A 951 15.97 -39.21 -27.55
CA ILE A 951 16.40 -39.56 -28.90
C ILE A 951 17.89 -39.26 -28.97
N PRO A 952 18.79 -40.26 -28.93
CA PRO A 952 20.23 -40.02 -28.98
C PRO A 952 20.62 -39.37 -30.31
N ILE A 953 21.28 -38.21 -30.25
CA ILE A 953 21.72 -37.45 -31.43
C ILE A 953 23.22 -37.15 -31.39
N ARG A 954 23.80 -37.01 -32.56
CA ARG A 954 25.18 -36.65 -32.78
C ARG A 954 25.24 -35.43 -33.68
N ILE A 955 25.28 -34.25 -33.06
CA ILE A 955 25.48 -32.99 -33.77
C ILE A 955 26.86 -33.00 -34.42
N THR A 956 26.91 -32.81 -35.74
CA THR A 956 28.14 -32.78 -36.54
C THR A 956 28.54 -31.38 -36.99
N GLU A 957 27.62 -30.41 -36.91
CA GLU A 957 27.88 -29.01 -37.24
C GLU A 957 28.24 -28.18 -35.98
N PRO A 958 29.52 -27.81 -35.77
CA PRO A 958 29.97 -27.11 -34.56
C PRO A 958 29.48 -25.66 -34.46
N THR A 959 29.00 -25.04 -35.54
CA THR A 959 28.51 -23.65 -35.52
C THR A 959 27.09 -23.51 -34.98
N LEU A 960 26.32 -24.59 -34.83
CA LEU A 960 24.98 -24.54 -34.22
C LEU A 960 25.05 -24.02 -32.78
N THR A 961 24.23 -23.02 -32.45
CA THR A 961 24.07 -22.51 -31.08
C THR A 961 22.98 -23.29 -30.34
N VAL A 962 23.13 -23.43 -29.02
CA VAL A 962 22.18 -24.18 -28.18
C VAL A 962 20.78 -23.55 -28.21
N ASP A 963 20.69 -22.22 -28.28
CA ASP A 963 19.42 -21.51 -28.39
C ASP A 963 18.76 -21.68 -29.76
N ALA A 964 19.54 -21.71 -30.86
CA ALA A 964 18.96 -21.99 -32.18
C ALA A 964 18.44 -23.44 -32.26
N MET A 965 19.17 -24.40 -31.68
CA MET A 965 18.72 -25.79 -31.58
C MET A 965 17.46 -25.94 -30.72
N ASN A 966 17.41 -25.34 -29.53
CA ASN A 966 16.21 -25.41 -28.69
C ASN A 966 15.01 -24.66 -29.30
N ARG A 967 15.21 -23.52 -29.97
CA ARG A 967 14.13 -22.81 -30.69
C ARG A 967 13.62 -23.58 -31.89
N ALA A 968 14.48 -24.32 -32.60
CA ALA A 968 14.07 -25.26 -33.63
C ALA A 968 13.25 -26.42 -33.04
N LEU A 969 13.69 -27.01 -31.92
CA LEU A 969 12.96 -28.08 -31.23
C LEU A 969 11.60 -27.62 -30.66
N GLN A 970 11.45 -26.35 -30.26
CA GLN A 970 10.17 -25.75 -29.87
C GLN A 970 9.14 -25.68 -31.02
N GLN A 971 9.55 -25.81 -32.29
CA GLN A 971 8.65 -25.92 -33.45
C GLN A 971 8.07 -27.34 -33.63
N VAL A 972 8.20 -28.21 -32.61
CA VAL A 972 7.84 -29.62 -32.64
C VAL A 972 7.04 -29.97 -31.38
N GLY A 973 6.06 -30.86 -31.51
CA GLY A 973 5.28 -31.40 -30.39
C GLY A 973 3.99 -30.64 -30.04
N GLY A 974 3.71 -29.51 -30.71
CA GLY A 974 2.39 -28.85 -30.76
C GLY A 974 1.78 -28.52 -29.39
N GLY A 975 2.61 -28.06 -28.44
CA GLY A 975 2.22 -27.74 -27.07
C GLY A 975 2.10 -28.95 -26.13
N TRP A 976 1.90 -30.17 -26.65
CA TRP A 976 1.70 -31.37 -25.83
C TRP A 976 2.99 -32.12 -25.47
N LEU A 977 4.02 -31.97 -26.29
CA LEU A 977 5.33 -32.60 -26.10
C LEU A 977 6.42 -31.51 -26.20
N LEU A 978 7.12 -31.26 -25.10
CA LEU A 978 8.26 -30.34 -25.09
C LEU A 978 9.51 -31.09 -25.56
N CYS A 979 10.00 -30.72 -26.75
CA CYS A 979 11.28 -31.18 -27.27
C CYS A 979 12.39 -30.20 -26.86
N GLN A 980 13.45 -30.69 -26.21
CA GLN A 980 14.60 -29.90 -25.79
C GLN A 980 15.90 -30.69 -25.98
N LEU A 981 17.03 -29.99 -26.09
CA LEU A 981 18.35 -30.60 -26.10
C LEU A 981 18.72 -31.08 -24.68
N SER A 982 19.29 -32.28 -24.56
CA SER A 982 19.83 -32.77 -23.29
C SER A 982 20.92 -31.84 -22.77
N ARG A 983 21.13 -31.84 -21.44
CA ARG A 983 22.09 -30.93 -20.79
C ARG A 983 23.49 -30.98 -21.41
N ASP A 984 23.92 -32.15 -21.88
CA ASP A 984 25.23 -32.39 -22.50
C ASP A 984 25.23 -32.30 -24.04
N GLY A 985 24.09 -32.07 -24.70
CA GLY A 985 23.99 -31.99 -26.15
C GLY A 985 24.03 -33.33 -26.90
N THR A 986 23.79 -34.47 -26.22
CA THR A 986 23.86 -35.81 -26.82
C THR A 986 22.50 -36.47 -27.09
N ALA A 987 21.39 -35.85 -26.69
CA ALA A 987 20.06 -36.34 -27.00
C ALA A 987 19.03 -35.21 -27.15
N ILE A 988 17.89 -35.51 -27.79
CA ILE A 988 16.67 -34.71 -27.69
C ILE A 988 15.80 -35.37 -26.62
N THR A 989 15.48 -34.65 -25.55
CA THR A 989 14.53 -35.07 -24.52
C THR A 989 13.11 -34.70 -24.96
N VAL A 990 12.15 -35.61 -24.79
CA VAL A 990 10.74 -35.41 -25.16
C VAL A 990 9.84 -35.59 -23.93
N THR A 991 9.38 -34.47 -23.39
CA THR A 991 8.68 -34.39 -22.10
C THR A 991 7.19 -34.05 -22.31
N PRO A 992 6.25 -34.93 -21.97
CA PRO A 992 4.82 -34.62 -21.98
C PRO A 992 4.47 -33.42 -21.09
N GLN A 993 3.51 -32.61 -21.54
CA GLN A 993 3.04 -31.42 -20.84
C GLN A 993 1.58 -31.55 -20.37
N GLY A 994 1.11 -30.60 -19.57
CA GLY A 994 -0.29 -30.55 -19.12
C GLY A 994 -0.73 -31.70 -18.20
N GLY A 995 0.22 -32.35 -17.51
CA GLY A 995 -0.04 -33.49 -16.63
C GLY A 995 -0.38 -34.80 -17.35
N LEU A 996 -0.28 -34.85 -18.68
CA LEU A 996 -0.61 -36.03 -19.49
C LEU A 996 0.51 -37.07 -19.50
N SER A 997 0.15 -38.35 -19.68
CA SER A 997 1.10 -39.36 -20.13
C SER A 997 1.55 -39.10 -21.57
N ARG A 998 2.67 -39.70 -22.00
CA ARG A 998 3.16 -39.55 -23.38
C ARG A 998 2.14 -40.08 -24.41
N GLU A 999 1.42 -41.16 -24.10
CA GLU A 999 0.41 -41.71 -25.00
C GLU A 999 -0.76 -40.73 -25.18
N GLU A 1000 -1.24 -40.11 -24.10
CA GLU A 1000 -2.28 -39.08 -24.15
C GLU A 1000 -1.81 -37.82 -24.90
N ALA A 1001 -0.58 -37.35 -24.65
CA ALA A 1001 0.01 -36.21 -25.34
C ALA A 1001 0.17 -36.46 -26.86
N LEU A 1002 0.62 -37.65 -27.27
CA LEU A 1002 0.67 -38.07 -28.68
C LEU A 1002 -0.74 -38.12 -29.30
N ASN A 1003 -1.73 -38.63 -28.58
CA ASN A 1003 -3.11 -38.68 -29.04
C ASN A 1003 -3.71 -37.27 -29.20
N ARG A 1004 -3.41 -36.32 -28.30
CA ARG A 1004 -3.83 -34.91 -28.42
C ARG A 1004 -3.17 -34.20 -29.61
N LEU A 1005 -1.88 -34.46 -29.85
CA LEU A 1005 -1.17 -33.93 -31.01
C LEU A 1005 -1.80 -34.43 -32.32
N ALA A 1006 -2.01 -35.75 -32.45
CA ALA A 1006 -2.64 -36.35 -33.63
C ALA A 1006 -4.10 -35.89 -33.85
N GLN A 1007 -4.84 -35.58 -32.77
CA GLN A 1007 -6.17 -34.97 -32.87
C GLN A 1007 -6.09 -33.55 -33.44
N SER A 1008 -5.13 -32.73 -32.97
CA SER A 1008 -4.92 -31.35 -33.46
C SER A 1008 -4.56 -31.33 -34.95
N GLU A 1009 -3.67 -32.23 -35.40
CA GLU A 1009 -3.33 -32.40 -36.81
C GLU A 1009 -4.53 -32.82 -37.68
N CYS A 1010 -5.41 -33.68 -37.15
CA CYS A 1010 -6.62 -34.10 -37.84
C CYS A 1010 -7.62 -32.94 -38.01
N LEU A 1011 -7.81 -32.14 -36.96
CA LEU A 1011 -8.68 -30.96 -36.97
C LEU A 1011 -8.16 -29.88 -37.92
N ALA A 1012 -6.85 -29.58 -37.87
CA ALA A 1012 -6.22 -28.62 -38.78
C ALA A 1012 -6.43 -29.02 -40.25
N ARG A 1013 -6.33 -30.32 -40.57
CA ARG A 1013 -6.61 -30.85 -41.91
C ARG A 1013 -8.08 -30.74 -42.29
N GLN A 1014 -9.02 -30.96 -41.38
CA GLN A 1014 -10.46 -30.78 -41.63
C GLN A 1014 -10.78 -29.33 -41.98
N VAL A 1015 -10.29 -28.37 -41.19
CA VAL A 1015 -10.43 -26.93 -41.42
C VAL A 1015 -9.83 -26.55 -42.78
N TYR A 1016 -8.64 -27.06 -43.12
CA TYR A 1016 -8.04 -26.84 -44.43
C TYR A 1016 -8.90 -27.41 -45.59
N GLU A 1017 -9.36 -28.65 -45.48
CA GLU A 1017 -10.20 -29.32 -46.50
C GLU A 1017 -11.58 -28.65 -46.68
N GLU A 1018 -12.11 -27.96 -45.66
CA GLU A 1018 -13.38 -27.22 -45.71
C GLU A 1018 -13.25 -25.84 -46.38
N ILE A 1019 -12.12 -25.16 -46.16
CA ILE A 1019 -11.97 -23.73 -46.48
C ILE A 1019 -11.17 -23.50 -47.76
N VAL A 1020 -10.15 -24.31 -48.01
CA VAL A 1020 -9.20 -24.07 -49.11
C VAL A 1020 -9.65 -24.76 -50.39
N THR A 1021 -9.77 -23.97 -51.47
CA THR A 1021 -10.09 -24.47 -52.81
C THR A 1021 -8.85 -24.57 -53.69
N ALA A 1022 -8.92 -25.40 -54.74
CA ALA A 1022 -7.81 -25.64 -55.67
C ALA A 1022 -7.41 -24.39 -56.48
N GLU A 1023 -8.28 -23.40 -56.54
CA GLU A 1023 -8.10 -22.11 -57.23
C GLU A 1023 -7.41 -21.04 -56.37
N MET A 1024 -7.30 -21.23 -55.04
CA MET A 1024 -6.67 -20.25 -54.14
C MET A 1024 -5.13 -20.31 -54.23
N GLY A 1025 -4.50 -19.16 -54.50
CA GLY A 1025 -3.05 -18.97 -54.31
C GLY A 1025 -2.67 -18.92 -52.83
N LYS A 1026 -1.40 -19.15 -52.48
CA LYS A 1026 -0.94 -19.31 -51.09
C LYS A 1026 -1.31 -18.13 -50.18
N ALA A 1027 -1.28 -16.88 -50.66
CA ALA A 1027 -1.76 -15.72 -49.90
C ALA A 1027 -3.26 -15.82 -49.53
N ALA A 1028 -4.12 -16.17 -50.50
CA ALA A 1028 -5.55 -16.35 -50.26
C ALA A 1028 -5.85 -17.56 -49.35
N GLN A 1029 -5.02 -18.61 -49.40
CA GLN A 1029 -5.10 -19.73 -48.45
C GLN A 1029 -4.76 -19.27 -47.03
N ALA A 1030 -3.66 -18.53 -46.85
CA ALA A 1030 -3.28 -17.98 -45.55
C ALA A 1030 -4.36 -17.04 -44.98
N GLU A 1031 -4.94 -16.17 -45.80
CA GLU A 1031 -5.98 -15.23 -45.41
C GLU A 1031 -7.27 -15.94 -44.97
N ALA A 1032 -7.72 -16.94 -45.73
CA ALA A 1032 -8.92 -17.70 -45.39
C ALA A 1032 -8.76 -18.52 -44.09
N LEU A 1033 -7.58 -19.11 -43.87
CA LEU A 1033 -7.26 -19.87 -42.66
C LEU A 1033 -7.11 -18.95 -41.42
N TYR A 1034 -6.57 -17.74 -41.61
CA TYR A 1034 -6.45 -16.72 -40.57
C TYR A 1034 -7.82 -16.13 -40.19
N ALA A 1035 -8.66 -15.86 -41.19
CA ALA A 1035 -10.04 -15.41 -40.99
C ALA A 1035 -10.85 -16.42 -40.18
N TYR A 1036 -10.77 -17.72 -40.52
CA TYR A 1036 -11.39 -18.77 -39.73
C TYR A 1036 -10.91 -18.77 -38.28
N LEU A 1037 -9.59 -18.72 -38.04
CA LEU A 1037 -9.08 -18.80 -36.68
C LEU A 1037 -9.43 -17.56 -35.84
N THR A 1038 -9.46 -16.37 -36.47
CA THR A 1038 -9.83 -15.12 -35.81
C THR A 1038 -11.34 -15.01 -35.54
N GLU A 1039 -12.19 -15.66 -36.34
CA GLU A 1039 -13.65 -15.68 -36.14
C GLU A 1039 -14.09 -16.80 -35.18
N GLN A 1040 -13.56 -18.00 -35.35
CA GLN A 1040 -14.09 -19.23 -34.74
C GLN A 1040 -13.45 -19.57 -33.38
N VAL A 1041 -12.42 -18.84 -32.94
CA VAL A 1041 -11.75 -19.08 -31.65
C VAL A 1041 -11.92 -17.89 -30.74
N ARG A 1042 -12.32 -18.15 -29.49
CA ARG A 1042 -12.43 -17.17 -28.41
C ARG A 1042 -11.16 -17.15 -27.56
N TYR A 1043 -10.86 -15.99 -26.99
CA TYR A 1043 -9.74 -15.88 -26.05
C TYR A 1043 -10.12 -16.44 -24.67
N ASP A 1044 -9.24 -17.23 -24.05
CA ASP A 1044 -9.44 -17.75 -22.69
C ASP A 1044 -8.96 -16.73 -21.63
N PHE A 1045 -9.85 -15.85 -21.23
CA PHE A 1045 -9.55 -14.78 -20.28
C PHE A 1045 -9.21 -15.27 -18.86
N ARG A 1046 -9.39 -16.57 -18.55
CA ARG A 1046 -8.87 -17.17 -17.29
C ARG A 1046 -7.37 -17.06 -17.17
N TYR A 1047 -6.64 -16.90 -18.28
CA TYR A 1047 -5.22 -16.55 -18.27
C TYR A 1047 -4.89 -15.33 -17.38
N TYR A 1048 -5.79 -14.35 -17.34
CA TYR A 1048 -5.63 -13.12 -16.56
C TYR A 1048 -6.36 -13.16 -15.20
N SER A 1049 -7.47 -13.89 -15.10
CA SER A 1049 -8.34 -13.84 -13.91
C SER A 1049 -8.27 -15.07 -13.00
N GLN A 1050 -7.97 -16.25 -13.55
CA GLN A 1050 -8.00 -17.54 -12.84
C GLN A 1050 -7.02 -18.54 -13.49
N PRO A 1051 -5.70 -18.26 -13.51
CA PRO A 1051 -4.74 -19.06 -14.29
C PRO A 1051 -4.69 -20.53 -13.86
N GLY A 1052 -4.96 -20.83 -12.59
CA GLY A 1052 -5.09 -22.20 -12.06
C GLY A 1052 -6.33 -22.97 -12.56
N GLU A 1053 -7.37 -22.28 -13.05
CA GLU A 1053 -8.58 -22.89 -13.63
C GLU A 1053 -8.57 -22.92 -15.18
N MET A 1054 -7.53 -22.34 -15.80
CA MET A 1054 -7.37 -22.39 -17.26
C MET A 1054 -7.00 -23.82 -17.70
N PRO A 1055 -7.76 -24.46 -18.60
CA PRO A 1055 -7.44 -25.78 -19.09
C PRO A 1055 -6.16 -25.71 -19.92
N TYR A 1056 -5.24 -26.64 -19.70
CA TYR A 1056 -3.99 -26.67 -20.44
C TYR A 1056 -4.19 -26.69 -21.97
N SER A 1057 -5.30 -27.25 -22.46
CA SER A 1057 -5.63 -27.25 -23.89
C SER A 1057 -5.71 -25.84 -24.50
N ALA A 1058 -6.14 -24.81 -23.76
CA ALA A 1058 -6.20 -23.42 -24.21
C ALA A 1058 -4.81 -22.84 -24.57
N THR A 1059 -3.73 -23.42 -24.05
CA THR A 1059 -2.35 -23.05 -24.39
C THR A 1059 -1.85 -23.68 -25.71
N THR A 1060 -2.66 -24.54 -26.33
CA THR A 1060 -2.27 -25.42 -27.45
C THR A 1060 -3.17 -25.26 -28.67
N ALA A 1061 -2.72 -25.75 -29.82
CA ALA A 1061 -3.54 -25.83 -31.03
C ALA A 1061 -4.84 -26.63 -30.84
N TYR A 1062 -4.91 -27.55 -29.87
CA TYR A 1062 -6.12 -28.31 -29.58
C TYR A 1062 -7.23 -27.41 -29.02
N GLY A 1063 -6.93 -26.53 -28.06
CA GLY A 1063 -7.94 -25.63 -27.49
C GLY A 1063 -8.54 -24.71 -28.55
N ALA A 1064 -7.70 -24.19 -29.43
CA ALA A 1064 -8.14 -23.38 -30.56
C ALA A 1064 -9.00 -24.16 -31.57
N LEU A 1065 -8.55 -25.34 -32.03
CA LEU A 1065 -9.21 -26.08 -33.13
C LEU A 1065 -10.34 -27.04 -32.69
N HIS A 1066 -10.40 -27.41 -31.41
CA HIS A 1066 -11.44 -28.31 -30.85
C HIS A 1066 -12.35 -27.59 -29.86
N ASP A 1067 -11.76 -26.91 -28.88
CA ASP A 1067 -12.53 -26.27 -27.79
C ASP A 1067 -13.04 -24.87 -28.19
N HIS A 1068 -12.61 -24.35 -29.35
CA HIS A 1068 -12.85 -22.98 -29.83
C HIS A 1068 -12.44 -21.90 -28.79
N LEU A 1069 -11.43 -22.21 -27.99
CA LEU A 1069 -11.02 -21.45 -26.81
C LEU A 1069 -9.50 -21.56 -26.60
N ALA A 1070 -8.78 -20.44 -26.69
CA ALA A 1070 -7.32 -20.43 -26.59
C ALA A 1070 -6.72 -19.12 -26.05
N ILE A 1071 -5.47 -19.16 -25.62
CA ILE A 1071 -4.62 -17.99 -25.42
C ILE A 1071 -3.62 -17.83 -26.58
N CYS A 1072 -2.77 -16.81 -26.56
CA CYS A 1072 -1.82 -16.50 -27.64
C CYS A 1072 -1.02 -17.72 -28.14
N GLY A 1073 -0.54 -18.58 -27.23
CA GLY A 1073 0.14 -19.83 -27.58
C GLY A 1073 -0.72 -20.80 -28.40
N GLY A 1074 -2.00 -20.95 -28.04
CA GLY A 1074 -2.93 -21.83 -28.75
C GLY A 1074 -3.34 -21.28 -30.12
N TYR A 1075 -3.58 -19.97 -30.23
CA TYR A 1075 -3.81 -19.28 -31.50
C TYR A 1075 -2.60 -19.43 -32.45
N ALA A 1076 -1.39 -19.11 -31.98
CA ALA A 1076 -0.18 -19.18 -32.80
C ALA A 1076 0.12 -20.62 -33.28
N GLN A 1077 0.01 -21.62 -32.40
CA GLN A 1077 0.22 -23.02 -32.76
C GLN A 1077 -0.86 -23.56 -33.70
N ALA A 1078 -2.13 -23.19 -33.52
CA ALA A 1078 -3.19 -23.58 -34.45
C ALA A 1078 -2.96 -22.99 -35.84
N PHE A 1079 -2.62 -21.69 -35.93
CA PHE A 1079 -2.33 -21.08 -37.22
C PHE A 1079 -1.11 -21.70 -37.90
N GLN A 1080 -0.05 -22.02 -37.13
CA GLN A 1080 1.09 -22.77 -37.64
C GLN A 1080 0.67 -24.14 -38.23
N MET A 1081 -0.18 -24.91 -37.54
CA MET A 1081 -0.67 -26.19 -38.06
C MET A 1081 -1.52 -26.04 -39.33
N LEU A 1082 -2.37 -25.01 -39.42
CA LEU A 1082 -3.18 -24.70 -40.60
C LEU A 1082 -2.29 -24.32 -41.81
N LEU A 1083 -1.28 -23.46 -41.60
CA LEU A 1083 -0.30 -23.11 -42.63
C LEU A 1083 0.54 -24.32 -43.08
N GLN A 1084 0.86 -25.25 -42.17
CA GLN A 1084 1.53 -26.51 -42.53
C GLN A 1084 0.66 -27.40 -43.44
N GLN A 1085 -0.67 -27.46 -43.25
CA GLN A 1085 -1.57 -28.14 -44.21
C GLN A 1085 -1.58 -27.45 -45.58
N ALA A 1086 -1.48 -26.11 -45.60
CA ALA A 1086 -1.34 -25.32 -46.80
C ALA A 1086 0.06 -25.36 -47.43
N GLU A 1087 1.00 -26.18 -46.93
CA GLU A 1087 2.42 -26.22 -47.35
C GLU A 1087 3.08 -24.82 -47.36
N ILE A 1088 2.71 -23.95 -46.42
CA ILE A 1088 3.29 -22.61 -46.27
C ILE A 1088 4.42 -22.69 -45.21
N PRO A 1089 5.67 -22.37 -45.56
CA PRO A 1089 6.78 -22.33 -44.60
C PRO A 1089 6.46 -21.37 -43.45
N CYS A 1090 6.54 -21.84 -42.21
CA CYS A 1090 6.17 -21.04 -41.03
C CYS A 1090 6.82 -21.53 -39.73
N ILE A 1091 7.02 -20.59 -38.80
CA ILE A 1091 7.43 -20.83 -37.41
C ILE A 1091 6.53 -20.06 -36.44
N THR A 1092 6.38 -20.56 -35.21
CA THR A 1092 5.90 -19.73 -34.10
C THR A 1092 7.04 -18.88 -33.55
N VAL A 1093 6.71 -17.63 -33.21
CA VAL A 1093 7.61 -16.65 -32.61
C VAL A 1093 7.05 -16.29 -31.23
N SER A 1094 7.91 -16.35 -30.22
CA SER A 1094 7.59 -15.96 -28.84
C SER A 1094 8.40 -14.72 -28.47
N GLY A 1095 7.78 -13.83 -27.71
CA GLY A 1095 8.40 -12.61 -27.22
C GLY A 1095 7.51 -11.93 -26.20
N LYS A 1096 7.49 -10.59 -26.21
CA LYS A 1096 6.55 -9.80 -25.43
C LYS A 1096 5.74 -8.85 -26.30
N MET A 1097 4.51 -8.58 -25.88
CA MET A 1097 3.67 -7.50 -26.40
C MET A 1097 3.27 -6.60 -25.22
N GLY A 1098 3.60 -5.31 -25.27
CA GLY A 1098 3.32 -4.37 -24.17
C GLY A 1098 4.04 -4.63 -22.83
N GLY A 1099 4.76 -5.75 -22.70
CA GLY A 1099 5.43 -6.17 -21.45
C GLY A 1099 5.05 -7.61 -21.03
N GLU A 1100 3.88 -8.07 -21.46
CA GLU A 1100 3.36 -9.43 -21.25
C GLU A 1100 4.02 -10.44 -22.19
N ASN A 1101 4.11 -11.71 -21.79
CA ASN A 1101 4.57 -12.81 -22.65
C ASN A 1101 3.52 -13.08 -23.75
N HIS A 1102 3.97 -13.13 -25.01
CA HIS A 1102 3.08 -13.24 -26.17
C HIS A 1102 3.67 -14.13 -27.27
N MET A 1103 2.80 -14.70 -28.11
CA MET A 1103 3.19 -15.63 -29.19
C MET A 1103 2.37 -15.38 -30.47
N TRP A 1104 3.05 -15.40 -31.61
CA TRP A 1104 2.48 -15.19 -32.94
C TRP A 1104 3.23 -16.04 -33.98
N VAL A 1105 2.99 -15.83 -35.28
CA VAL A 1105 3.57 -16.63 -36.37
C VAL A 1105 4.37 -15.77 -37.34
N LEU A 1106 5.46 -16.34 -37.88
CA LEU A 1106 6.22 -15.82 -39.00
C LEU A 1106 6.12 -16.83 -40.15
N ALA A 1107 5.62 -16.42 -41.32
CA ALA A 1107 5.33 -17.31 -42.44
C ALA A 1107 5.74 -16.71 -43.80
N GLN A 1108 6.08 -17.58 -44.75
CA GLN A 1108 6.49 -17.18 -46.10
C GLN A 1108 5.31 -17.19 -47.07
N VAL A 1109 4.77 -16.01 -47.39
CA VAL A 1109 3.67 -15.83 -48.33
C VAL A 1109 4.16 -15.07 -49.55
N ASP A 1110 3.85 -15.59 -50.75
CA ASP A 1110 4.27 -15.04 -52.05
C ASP A 1110 5.78 -14.72 -52.17
N GLY A 1111 6.61 -15.50 -51.46
CA GLY A 1111 8.07 -15.36 -51.42
C GLY A 1111 8.61 -14.32 -50.43
N GLN A 1112 7.75 -13.75 -49.58
CA GLN A 1112 8.13 -12.81 -48.52
C GLN A 1112 7.83 -13.40 -47.14
N TRP A 1113 8.79 -13.28 -46.21
CA TRP A 1113 8.57 -13.60 -44.80
C TRP A 1113 7.82 -12.46 -44.12
N LEU A 1114 6.62 -12.76 -43.61
CA LEU A 1114 5.68 -11.81 -43.02
C LEU A 1114 5.17 -12.36 -41.68
N TYR A 1115 4.80 -11.44 -40.77
CA TYR A 1115 4.28 -11.78 -39.45
C TYR A 1115 2.76 -11.81 -39.43
N PHE A 1116 2.21 -12.69 -38.60
CA PHE A 1116 0.79 -13.01 -38.47
C PHE A 1116 0.44 -13.19 -36.99
N ASP A 1117 -0.41 -12.33 -36.43
CA ASP A 1117 -0.92 -12.49 -35.05
C ASP A 1117 -2.44 -12.63 -34.98
N PRO A 1118 -2.97 -13.87 -35.11
CA PRO A 1118 -4.39 -14.13 -35.04
C PRO A 1118 -4.98 -13.90 -33.63
N THR A 1119 -4.14 -13.75 -32.60
CA THR A 1119 -4.60 -13.42 -31.25
C THR A 1119 -5.02 -11.95 -31.16
N SER A 1120 -4.23 -11.06 -31.75
CA SER A 1120 -4.47 -9.61 -31.77
C SER A 1120 -5.54 -9.20 -32.78
N ASP A 1121 -5.78 -10.02 -33.80
CA ASP A 1121 -6.85 -9.81 -34.79
C ASP A 1121 -8.13 -10.64 -34.56
N ARG A 1122 -8.26 -11.30 -33.40
CA ARG A 1122 -9.48 -12.03 -33.02
C ARG A 1122 -10.73 -11.15 -33.14
N GLY A 1123 -11.78 -11.66 -33.79
CA GLY A 1123 -13.03 -10.94 -34.03
C GLY A 1123 -12.96 -9.81 -35.08
N ARG A 1124 -11.87 -9.67 -35.84
CA ARG A 1124 -11.66 -8.50 -36.74
C ARG A 1124 -11.92 -8.77 -38.23
N VAL A 1125 -12.48 -9.93 -38.59
CA VAL A 1125 -12.76 -10.32 -39.99
C VAL A 1125 -13.57 -9.24 -40.73
N ASP A 1126 -14.65 -8.74 -40.12
CA ASP A 1126 -15.51 -7.69 -40.70
C ASP A 1126 -14.88 -6.28 -40.69
N TYR A 1127 -13.78 -6.09 -39.95
CA TYR A 1127 -13.14 -4.80 -39.70
C TYR A 1127 -11.78 -4.65 -40.40
N GLY A 1128 -11.26 -5.73 -40.98
CA GLY A 1128 -9.92 -5.81 -41.55
C GLY A 1128 -8.86 -6.15 -40.49
N PHE A 1129 -7.92 -6.99 -40.89
CA PHE A 1129 -6.80 -7.43 -40.04
C PHE A 1129 -5.71 -6.35 -39.93
N GLN A 1130 -5.18 -6.13 -38.73
CA GLN A 1130 -4.06 -5.20 -38.49
C GLN A 1130 -2.69 -5.89 -38.44
N TYR A 1131 -2.68 -7.19 -38.18
CA TYR A 1131 -1.49 -8.02 -37.98
C TYR A 1131 -1.45 -9.24 -38.90
N PHE A 1132 -2.24 -9.24 -39.99
CA PHE A 1132 -2.14 -10.23 -41.06
C PHE A 1132 -1.08 -9.83 -42.09
N GLY A 1133 -0.03 -10.64 -42.24
CA GLY A 1133 0.95 -10.47 -43.32
C GLY A 1133 1.78 -9.20 -43.21
N VAL A 1134 2.14 -8.79 -42.00
CA VAL A 1134 2.83 -7.51 -41.75
C VAL A 1134 4.35 -7.63 -41.71
N GLY A 1135 5.04 -6.54 -42.08
CA GLY A 1135 6.48 -6.41 -41.87
C GLY A 1135 6.83 -6.04 -40.42
N GLU A 1136 8.11 -6.16 -40.05
CA GLU A 1136 8.59 -5.90 -38.68
C GLU A 1136 8.24 -4.51 -38.13
N ASP A 1137 8.20 -3.49 -38.99
CA ASP A 1137 7.92 -2.11 -38.61
C ASP A 1137 6.48 -1.91 -38.07
N ALA A 1138 5.55 -2.81 -38.43
CA ALA A 1138 4.18 -2.79 -37.91
C ALA A 1138 4.07 -3.35 -36.48
N LEU A 1139 5.06 -4.14 -36.03
CA LEU A 1139 5.10 -4.77 -34.72
C LEU A 1139 5.82 -3.90 -33.67
N PHE A 1140 5.63 -2.58 -33.71
CA PHE A 1140 6.31 -1.62 -32.83
C PHE A 1140 6.00 -1.79 -31.32
N ARG A 1141 4.91 -2.48 -30.96
CA ARG A 1141 4.55 -2.84 -29.58
C ARG A 1141 5.13 -4.17 -29.09
N TYR A 1142 5.86 -4.88 -29.96
CA TYR A 1142 6.34 -6.24 -29.72
C TYR A 1142 7.87 -6.25 -29.56
N THR A 1143 8.40 -7.07 -28.67
CA THR A 1143 9.83 -7.29 -28.49
C THR A 1143 10.17 -8.77 -28.56
N TRP A 1144 11.10 -9.14 -29.45
CA TRP A 1144 11.53 -10.52 -29.68
C TRP A 1144 12.93 -10.56 -30.31
N ASP A 1145 13.54 -11.74 -30.35
CA ASP A 1145 14.78 -11.98 -31.07
C ASP A 1145 14.52 -12.04 -32.59
N ARG A 1146 14.54 -10.87 -33.24
CA ARG A 1146 14.30 -10.70 -34.69
C ARG A 1146 15.32 -11.47 -35.53
N GLU A 1147 16.59 -11.35 -35.17
CA GLU A 1147 17.68 -12.01 -35.91
C GLU A 1147 17.66 -13.52 -35.70
N GLY A 1148 17.36 -14.00 -34.49
CA GLY A 1148 17.13 -15.40 -34.20
C GLY A 1148 15.92 -15.98 -34.94
N ALA A 1149 14.81 -15.24 -35.06
CA ALA A 1149 13.65 -15.65 -35.85
C ALA A 1149 13.98 -15.77 -37.35
N ARG A 1150 14.64 -14.76 -37.93
CA ARG A 1150 15.08 -14.78 -39.34
C ARG A 1150 16.06 -15.93 -39.60
N SER A 1151 17.08 -16.07 -38.75
CA SER A 1151 18.09 -17.14 -38.90
C SER A 1151 17.48 -18.54 -38.73
N LEU A 1152 16.45 -18.68 -37.88
CA LEU A 1152 15.70 -19.93 -37.74
C LEU A 1152 14.88 -20.24 -39.01
N THR A 1153 14.24 -19.24 -39.63
CA THR A 1153 13.54 -19.45 -40.91
C THR A 1153 14.49 -19.81 -42.05
N GLU A 1154 15.65 -19.14 -42.16
CA GLU A 1154 16.70 -19.44 -43.14
C GLU A 1154 17.29 -20.85 -42.95
N ALA A 1155 17.40 -21.34 -41.70
CA ALA A 1155 17.97 -22.65 -41.39
C ALA A 1155 16.96 -23.82 -41.45
N LEU A 1156 15.66 -23.57 -41.26
CA LEU A 1156 14.60 -24.59 -41.40
C LEU A 1156 14.03 -24.67 -42.82
N PHE A 1157 14.13 -23.59 -43.60
CA PHE A 1157 13.59 -23.48 -44.96
C PHE A 1157 14.63 -22.83 -45.92
N PRO A 1158 15.77 -23.52 -46.19
CA PRO A 1158 16.90 -22.99 -46.97
C PRO A 1158 16.67 -22.91 -48.50
#